data_AF-A0A839J7H1-F1
#
_entry.id   AF-A0A839J7H1-F1
#
_cell.length_a   1.000
_cell.length_b   1.000
_cell.length_c   1.000
_cell.angle_alpha   90.00
_cell.angle_beta   90.00
_cell.angle_gamma   90.00
#
_symmetry.space_group_name_H-M   'P 1'
#
loop_
_entity.id
_entity.type
_entity.pdbx_description
1 polymer ?
#
loop_
_entity_poly.entity_id
_entity_poly.type
_entity_poly.pdbx_seq_one_letter_code
_entity_poly.pdbx_strand_id
1 'polypeptide(L)'
;MTTIDDLRLYVRHDEGEGPVIVLLHGINSNAACWRTVIDTIGPEYRVIAPDLLGFGESPKPDIEYTADQHTAVLDATLRDLGVTERFVLVGYSMGGNVAIRYAATHPDRLRRLFLLAAPFYPPPEVYSRASFGWHYVQASFYQWLWRFIGRQKERDTLLFGAASGPLQAQMGGFLKTDDVSAHWDRMRRNLDNTIARATFVDDLPRLTMPTVFALGVRDPIVRPDQTLALKRIKPALEIRRIVGLTADHMLLDKAPDTVAREILADEVRRLHVRFHEGSGDPVVLLPGLEDGRPWLPVAKRLAGRREVVVLDALGFGDSPRPLSGHYTLEDHAAAVLATVTELFGDTPVTLVGQGFGGSVALACAASGPAHVREVVAFSPALVDPRTAGADQRADPAVARLLAARETYADLARDERAQRRSSERLEAEVVPALRGMDAMLTTDAEALLARQTGPVTLVLPAADAITPRDWLLERAHAEPGATIVEVDGAERFPYRAPDAAAAIVLGEPVPAAPTERDVAPIAPSDGTIGLARRLLGGANAQLVRHGVLALVGGLLLLLLPVTLPVRVVVWGFAVWLLIEAIQTIVGAVGLRRGGAGWLAWLLIGAVSLLFAGLLVVQDALAVGVLTWALAGWALVRGASALFAAWKAPRVPGHRAWLVAEGILALAVGVLLPTVPGFGARLLRWVLGAYLTASGVATLAIAWSVHRATVRRVRTYLDDT
;
A
#
# COMPACT_ATOMS: atom_id res chain seq x y z
N MET A 1 -34.37 -13.57 30.53
CA MET A 1 -32.92 -13.85 30.40
C MET A 1 -32.65 -14.00 28.92
N THR A 2 -31.74 -13.19 28.36
CA THR A 2 -31.32 -13.35 26.96
C THR A 2 -30.52 -14.64 26.86
N THR A 3 -30.94 -15.57 25.99
CA THR A 3 -30.19 -16.81 25.76
C THR A 3 -29.06 -16.57 24.76
N ILE A 4 -28.05 -17.45 24.71
CA ILE A 4 -26.93 -17.32 23.75
C ILE A 4 -27.47 -17.28 22.30
N ASP A 5 -28.51 -18.06 22.02
CA ASP A 5 -29.12 -18.15 20.69
C ASP A 5 -29.79 -16.84 20.23
N ASP A 6 -30.17 -15.98 21.18
CA ASP A 6 -30.76 -14.66 20.91
C ASP A 6 -29.71 -13.57 20.65
N LEU A 7 -28.43 -13.86 20.90
CA LEU A 7 -27.35 -12.87 20.75
C LEU A 7 -26.89 -12.78 19.31
N ARG A 8 -26.54 -11.57 18.90
CA ARG A 8 -25.86 -11.26 17.64
C ARG A 8 -24.67 -10.35 17.90
N LEU A 9 -23.59 -10.57 17.17
CA LEU A 9 -22.45 -9.68 17.21
C LEU A 9 -22.79 -8.37 16.50
N TYR A 10 -22.27 -7.26 17.02
CA TYR A 10 -22.22 -6.02 16.29
C TYR A 10 -21.23 -6.15 15.13
N VAL A 11 -21.73 -6.00 13.92
CA VAL A 11 -20.93 -6.06 12.69
C VAL A 11 -20.49 -4.65 12.36
N ARG A 12 -19.21 -4.36 12.56
CA ARG A 12 -18.67 -3.02 12.30
C ARG A 12 -18.41 -2.80 10.82
N HIS A 13 -17.94 -3.84 10.15
CA HIS A 13 -17.64 -3.85 8.73
C HIS A 13 -18.39 -5.00 8.09
N ASP A 14 -19.20 -4.69 7.09
CA ASP A 14 -19.78 -5.59 6.10
C ASP A 14 -19.69 -4.82 4.79
N GLU A 15 -18.53 -4.92 4.14
CA GLU A 15 -18.12 -4.06 3.04
C GLU A 15 -17.69 -4.91 1.84
N GLY A 16 -17.96 -4.40 0.64
CA GLY A 16 -17.63 -5.09 -0.62
C GLY A 16 -18.64 -6.15 -1.03
N GLU A 17 -18.36 -6.81 -2.15
CA GLU A 17 -19.17 -7.85 -2.76
C GLU A 17 -18.27 -9.04 -3.15
N GLY A 18 -18.83 -10.22 -3.43
CA GLY A 18 -18.05 -11.40 -3.85
C GLY A 18 -17.70 -12.36 -2.70
N PRO A 19 -16.62 -13.16 -2.82
CA PRO A 19 -16.28 -14.19 -1.84
C PRO A 19 -16.11 -13.63 -0.43
N VAL A 20 -16.69 -14.31 0.56
CA VAL A 20 -16.74 -13.80 1.93
C VAL A 20 -15.43 -14.06 2.69
N ILE A 21 -14.93 -13.01 3.35
CA ILE A 21 -13.83 -13.07 4.30
C ILE A 21 -14.33 -12.56 5.66
N VAL A 22 -14.26 -13.40 6.69
CA VAL A 22 -14.66 -13.04 8.05
C VAL A 22 -13.42 -12.78 8.90
N LEU A 23 -13.33 -11.62 9.54
CA LEU A 23 -12.16 -11.16 10.31
C LEU A 23 -12.46 -11.06 11.81
N LEU A 24 -11.81 -11.87 12.64
CA LEU A 24 -11.99 -11.89 14.11
C LEU A 24 -10.82 -11.22 14.83
N HIS A 25 -11.09 -10.15 15.58
CA HIS A 25 -10.08 -9.38 16.29
C HIS A 25 -9.53 -10.08 17.55
N GLY A 26 -8.42 -9.55 18.08
CA GLY A 26 -7.76 -10.05 19.29
C GLY A 26 -8.38 -9.55 20.61
N ILE A 27 -7.86 -10.04 21.74
CA ILE A 27 -8.34 -9.64 23.06
C ILE A 27 -8.18 -8.13 23.26
N ASN A 28 -9.15 -7.50 23.92
CA ASN A 28 -9.07 -6.08 24.29
C ASN A 28 -8.95 -5.12 23.09
N SER A 29 -9.43 -5.57 21.92
CA SER A 29 -9.54 -4.81 20.67
C SER A 29 -11.01 -4.81 20.21
N ASN A 30 -11.26 -4.32 19.01
CA ASN A 30 -12.53 -4.47 18.29
C ASN A 30 -12.27 -4.54 16.77
N ALA A 31 -13.32 -4.68 15.96
CA ALA A 31 -13.19 -4.86 14.52
C ALA A 31 -12.51 -3.69 13.79
N ALA A 32 -12.39 -2.50 14.40
CA ALA A 32 -11.73 -1.35 13.78
C ALA A 32 -10.23 -1.60 13.51
N CYS A 33 -9.59 -2.53 14.23
CA CYS A 33 -8.18 -2.88 13.99
C CYS A 33 -7.95 -3.49 12.60
N TRP A 34 -9.01 -3.95 11.92
CA TRP A 34 -8.93 -4.51 10.58
C TRP A 34 -8.99 -3.47 9.47
N ARG A 35 -9.19 -2.18 9.77
CA ARG A 35 -9.50 -1.18 8.75
C ARG A 35 -8.49 -1.13 7.61
N THR A 36 -7.20 -1.03 7.92
CA THR A 36 -6.15 -1.02 6.88
C THR A 36 -6.09 -2.34 6.10
N VAL A 37 -6.35 -3.48 6.74
CA VAL A 37 -6.40 -4.78 6.05
C VAL A 37 -7.60 -4.84 5.09
N ILE A 38 -8.77 -4.35 5.51
CA ILE A 38 -9.99 -4.30 4.67
C ILE A 38 -9.76 -3.39 3.46
N ASP A 39 -9.17 -2.21 3.66
CA ASP A 39 -8.85 -1.27 2.58
C ASP A 39 -7.89 -1.91 1.56
N THR A 40 -6.94 -2.75 2.01
CA THR A 40 -5.99 -3.46 1.13
C THR A 40 -6.61 -4.69 0.45
N ILE A 41 -7.57 -5.39 1.10
CA ILE A 41 -8.34 -6.48 0.46
C ILE A 41 -9.19 -5.95 -0.70
N GLY A 42 -9.78 -4.76 -0.51
CA GLY A 42 -10.59 -4.08 -1.52
C GLY A 42 -12.01 -4.62 -1.67
N PRO A 43 -12.86 -3.94 -2.48
CA PRO A 43 -14.30 -4.18 -2.53
C PRO A 43 -14.75 -5.44 -3.28
N GLU A 44 -13.80 -6.17 -3.89
CA GLU A 44 -14.04 -7.41 -4.66
C GLU A 44 -14.25 -8.65 -3.77
N TYR A 45 -14.08 -8.48 -2.45
CA TYR A 45 -14.43 -9.46 -1.45
C TYR A 45 -15.43 -8.83 -0.50
N ARG A 46 -16.44 -9.60 -0.09
CA ARG A 46 -17.32 -9.20 1.01
C ARG A 46 -16.60 -9.46 2.32
N VAL A 47 -16.12 -8.40 2.97
CA VAL A 47 -15.38 -8.50 4.22
C VAL A 47 -16.28 -8.19 5.41
N ILE A 48 -16.46 -9.18 6.29
CA ILE A 48 -17.29 -9.10 7.49
C ILE A 48 -16.38 -9.10 8.72
N ALA A 49 -16.36 -8.00 9.47
CA ALA A 49 -15.60 -7.90 10.71
C ALA A 49 -16.52 -7.51 11.89
N PRO A 50 -16.93 -8.50 12.70
CA PRO A 50 -17.71 -8.25 13.91
C PRO A 50 -16.83 -7.93 15.12
N ASP A 51 -17.39 -7.17 16.07
CA ASP A 51 -16.84 -7.08 17.42
C ASP A 51 -17.18 -8.41 18.16
N LEU A 52 -16.21 -9.06 18.79
CA LEU A 52 -16.43 -10.30 19.56
C LEU A 52 -17.21 -10.04 20.86
N LEU A 53 -17.89 -11.05 21.39
CA LEU A 53 -18.67 -10.93 22.63
C LEU A 53 -17.84 -10.34 23.76
N GLY A 54 -18.39 -9.36 24.47
CA GLY A 54 -17.71 -8.69 25.57
C GLY A 54 -16.87 -7.48 25.16
N PHE A 55 -16.68 -7.25 23.86
CA PHE A 55 -15.86 -6.16 23.31
C PHE A 55 -16.65 -5.23 22.39
N GLY A 56 -16.06 -4.06 22.09
CA GLY A 56 -16.62 -3.09 21.14
C GLY A 56 -18.07 -2.74 21.42
N GLU A 57 -18.90 -2.72 20.38
CA GLU A 57 -20.35 -2.48 20.48
C GLU A 57 -21.16 -3.79 20.58
N SER A 58 -20.51 -4.96 20.58
CA SER A 58 -21.15 -6.27 20.73
C SER A 58 -21.76 -6.48 22.13
N PRO A 59 -22.71 -7.41 22.27
CA PRO A 59 -23.32 -7.74 23.55
C PRO A 59 -22.29 -8.10 24.63
N LYS A 60 -22.55 -7.65 25.86
CA LYS A 60 -21.70 -7.85 27.04
C LYS A 60 -22.45 -8.59 28.15
N PRO A 61 -23.08 -9.74 27.87
CA PRO A 61 -23.89 -10.46 28.84
C PRO A 61 -23.02 -10.99 29.99
N ASP A 62 -23.63 -11.26 31.14
CA ASP A 62 -22.90 -11.84 32.26
C ASP A 62 -22.76 -13.37 32.08
N ILE A 63 -21.79 -13.78 31.26
CA ILE A 63 -21.48 -15.16 30.91
C ILE A 63 -19.97 -15.44 31.02
N GLU A 64 -19.57 -16.68 30.76
CA GLU A 64 -18.17 -17.12 30.82
C GLU A 64 -17.31 -16.72 29.60
N TYR A 65 -17.91 -16.40 28.46
CA TYR A 65 -17.21 -16.08 27.20
C TYR A 65 -16.31 -17.22 26.71
N THR A 66 -16.83 -18.45 26.71
CA THR A 66 -16.11 -19.62 26.19
C THR A 66 -15.99 -19.57 24.67
N ALA A 67 -15.02 -20.29 24.10
CA ALA A 67 -14.89 -20.39 22.65
C ALA A 67 -16.20 -20.89 22.00
N ASP A 68 -16.88 -21.87 22.62
CA ASP A 68 -18.20 -22.36 22.16
C ASP A 68 -19.27 -21.27 22.08
N GLN A 69 -19.32 -20.39 23.09
CA GLN A 69 -20.25 -19.28 23.13
C GLN A 69 -19.96 -18.27 22.03
N HIS A 70 -18.68 -17.93 21.80
CA HIS A 70 -18.29 -17.09 20.67
C HIS A 70 -18.66 -17.72 19.33
N THR A 71 -18.43 -19.03 19.15
CA THR A 71 -18.74 -19.71 17.89
C THR A 71 -20.23 -19.78 17.60
N ALA A 72 -21.06 -20.04 18.62
CA ALA A 72 -22.51 -20.10 18.47
C ALA A 72 -23.08 -18.74 18.03
N VAL A 73 -22.64 -17.66 18.68
CA VAL A 73 -23.09 -16.29 18.34
C VAL A 73 -22.53 -15.83 17.00
N LEU A 74 -21.28 -16.20 16.66
CA LEU A 74 -20.70 -15.91 15.35
C LEU A 74 -21.50 -16.60 14.23
N ASP A 75 -21.77 -17.90 14.34
CA ASP A 75 -22.55 -18.64 13.34
C ASP A 75 -23.96 -18.05 13.17
N ALA A 76 -24.63 -17.75 14.28
CA ALA A 76 -25.95 -17.12 14.25
C ALA A 76 -25.91 -15.73 13.59
N THR A 77 -24.86 -14.95 13.84
CA THR A 77 -24.64 -13.65 13.19
C THR A 77 -24.42 -13.80 11.68
N LEU A 78 -23.57 -14.73 11.25
CA LEU A 78 -23.31 -14.97 9.83
C LEU A 78 -24.54 -15.49 9.09
N ARG A 79 -25.38 -16.31 9.74
CA ARG A 79 -26.66 -16.75 9.18
C ARG A 79 -27.63 -15.59 8.96
N ASP A 80 -27.76 -14.69 9.93
CA ASP A 80 -28.64 -13.51 9.81
C ASP A 80 -28.14 -12.53 8.73
N LEU A 81 -26.83 -12.47 8.48
CA LEU A 81 -26.22 -11.70 7.38
C LEU A 81 -26.34 -12.38 6.01
N GLY A 82 -26.97 -13.55 5.93
CA GLY A 82 -27.19 -14.29 4.70
C GLY A 82 -25.95 -15.00 4.14
N VAL A 83 -24.92 -15.26 4.95
CA VAL A 83 -23.72 -15.97 4.50
C VAL A 83 -24.03 -17.47 4.43
N THR A 84 -24.24 -17.96 3.20
CA THR A 84 -24.66 -19.35 2.94
C THR A 84 -23.55 -20.18 2.33
N GLU A 85 -22.72 -19.53 1.52
CA GLU A 85 -21.51 -20.03 0.89
C GLU A 85 -20.38 -20.33 1.88
N ARG A 86 -19.40 -21.11 1.42
CA ARG A 86 -18.16 -21.33 2.17
C ARG A 86 -17.32 -20.06 2.14
N PHE A 87 -16.74 -19.69 3.27
CA PHE A 87 -16.00 -18.44 3.43
C PHE A 87 -14.58 -18.65 3.98
N VAL A 88 -13.75 -17.62 3.87
CA VAL A 88 -12.42 -17.58 4.51
C VAL A 88 -12.59 -17.01 5.91
N LEU A 89 -12.10 -17.72 6.92
CA LEU A 89 -12.10 -17.23 8.30
C LEU A 89 -10.68 -16.85 8.71
N VAL A 90 -10.50 -15.60 9.14
CA VAL A 90 -9.23 -15.06 9.64
C VAL A 90 -9.39 -14.69 11.10
N GLY A 91 -8.52 -15.21 11.96
CA GLY A 91 -8.54 -14.86 13.38
C GLY A 91 -7.18 -14.36 13.86
N TYR A 92 -7.18 -13.21 14.53
CA TYR A 92 -5.99 -12.61 15.11
C TYR A 92 -5.92 -12.81 16.62
N SER A 93 -4.81 -13.34 17.13
CA SER A 93 -4.59 -13.59 18.56
C SER A 93 -5.74 -14.40 19.18
N MET A 94 -6.46 -13.86 20.17
CA MET A 94 -7.69 -14.46 20.73
C MET A 94 -8.75 -14.82 19.67
N GLY A 95 -8.87 -14.02 18.61
CA GLY A 95 -9.79 -14.31 17.50
C GLY A 95 -9.37 -15.56 16.72
N GLY A 96 -8.07 -15.88 16.65
CA GLY A 96 -7.56 -17.12 16.04
C GLY A 96 -8.01 -18.35 16.80
N ASN A 97 -8.04 -18.24 18.12
CA ASN A 97 -8.53 -19.27 19.03
C ASN A 97 -10.03 -19.54 18.85
N VAL A 98 -10.85 -18.49 18.78
CA VAL A 98 -12.27 -18.61 18.41
C VAL A 98 -12.43 -19.23 17.02
N ALA A 99 -11.59 -18.83 16.06
CA ALA A 99 -11.63 -19.34 14.69
C ALA A 99 -11.29 -20.83 14.58
N ILE A 100 -10.31 -21.32 15.35
CA ILE A 100 -10.00 -22.77 15.44
C ILE A 100 -11.23 -23.52 15.92
N ARG A 101 -11.89 -23.05 16.98
CA ARG A 101 -13.08 -23.70 17.51
C ARG A 101 -14.24 -23.68 16.52
N TYR A 102 -14.43 -22.56 15.82
CA TYR A 102 -15.45 -22.44 14.77
C TYR A 102 -15.19 -23.46 13.67
N ALA A 103 -13.95 -23.55 13.19
CA ALA A 103 -13.57 -24.46 12.13
C ALA A 103 -13.73 -25.94 12.52
N ALA A 104 -13.46 -26.29 13.78
CA ALA A 104 -13.62 -27.66 14.27
C ALA A 104 -15.10 -28.07 14.46
N THR A 105 -15.97 -27.10 14.74
CA THR A 105 -17.42 -27.33 14.95
C THR A 105 -18.24 -27.18 13.66
N HIS A 106 -17.75 -26.39 12.71
CA HIS A 106 -18.40 -26.09 11.43
C HIS A 106 -17.44 -26.27 10.23
N PRO A 107 -16.81 -27.46 10.07
CA PRO A 107 -15.77 -27.67 9.06
C PRO A 107 -16.23 -27.42 7.62
N ASP A 108 -17.52 -27.67 7.33
CA ASP A 108 -18.10 -27.49 5.99
C ASP A 108 -18.41 -26.04 5.62
N ARG A 109 -18.33 -25.11 6.57
CA ARG A 109 -18.59 -23.68 6.34
C ARG A 109 -17.35 -22.95 5.83
N LEU A 110 -16.16 -23.53 5.97
CA LEU A 110 -14.90 -22.85 5.67
C LEU A 110 -14.28 -23.34 4.36
N ARG A 111 -13.90 -22.39 3.52
CA ARG A 111 -12.99 -22.60 2.39
C ARG A 111 -11.55 -22.68 2.89
N ARG A 112 -11.21 -21.82 3.87
CA ARG A 112 -9.86 -21.71 4.44
C ARG A 112 -9.87 -21.09 5.82
N LEU A 113 -8.85 -21.40 6.61
CA LEU A 113 -8.62 -20.83 7.93
C LEU A 113 -7.24 -20.17 8.01
N PHE A 114 -7.20 -18.88 8.35
CA PHE A 114 -5.97 -18.13 8.58
C PHE A 114 -5.86 -17.72 10.06
N LEU A 115 -4.77 -18.15 10.70
CA LEU A 115 -4.50 -17.92 12.11
C LEU A 115 -3.32 -16.97 12.24
N LEU A 116 -3.58 -15.73 12.64
CA LEU A 116 -2.56 -14.69 12.79
C LEU A 116 -2.17 -14.57 14.26
N ALA A 117 -0.94 -14.94 14.60
CA ALA A 117 -0.39 -14.86 15.96
C ALA A 117 -1.34 -15.46 17.03
N ALA A 118 -2.00 -16.58 16.71
CA ALA A 118 -2.92 -17.24 17.64
C ALA A 118 -2.12 -17.89 18.80
N PRO A 119 -2.37 -17.52 20.07
CA PRO A 119 -1.60 -18.03 21.18
C PRO A 119 -1.89 -19.52 21.42
N PHE A 120 -0.82 -20.31 21.43
CA PHE A 120 -0.86 -21.76 21.53
C PHE A 120 -0.09 -22.27 22.76
N TYR A 121 -0.78 -22.99 23.64
CA TYR A 121 -0.22 -23.56 24.87
C TYR A 121 -0.47 -25.09 24.93
N PRO A 122 0.37 -25.90 24.29
CA PRO A 122 0.24 -27.35 24.33
C PRO A 122 0.59 -27.92 25.71
N PRO A 123 0.09 -29.13 26.02
CA PRO A 123 0.51 -29.89 27.18
C PRO A 123 2.03 -30.07 27.25
N PRO A 124 2.62 -30.15 28.47
CA PRO A 124 4.04 -30.41 28.71
C PRO A 124 4.67 -31.49 27.82
N GLU A 125 3.91 -32.53 27.52
CA GLU A 125 4.32 -33.74 26.82
C GLU A 125 4.63 -33.51 25.33
N VAL A 126 4.15 -32.41 24.75
CA VAL A 126 4.35 -32.07 23.33
C VAL A 126 5.69 -31.32 23.10
N TYR A 127 6.27 -30.73 24.15
CA TYR A 127 7.53 -29.98 24.09
C TYR A 127 8.77 -30.88 24.11
N SER A 128 9.87 -30.44 23.48
CA SER A 128 11.19 -31.04 23.72
C SER A 128 11.71 -30.65 25.13
N ARG A 129 12.53 -31.50 25.77
CA ARG A 129 13.15 -31.20 27.10
C ARG A 129 13.89 -29.86 27.14
N ALA A 130 14.49 -29.42 26.03
CA ALA A 130 15.21 -28.15 25.92
C ALA A 130 14.27 -26.94 25.76
N SER A 131 13.11 -27.12 25.14
CA SER A 131 12.10 -26.07 24.96
C SER A 131 11.18 -25.92 26.18
N PHE A 132 10.96 -27.00 26.94
CA PHE A 132 10.00 -27.07 28.04
C PHE A 132 10.23 -26.04 29.16
N GLY A 133 11.47 -25.91 29.65
CA GLY A 133 11.77 -25.10 30.84
C GLY A 133 11.50 -23.59 30.65
N TRP A 134 11.84 -23.03 29.50
CA TRP A 134 11.67 -21.60 29.25
C TRP A 134 10.23 -21.22 28.84
N HIS A 135 9.54 -22.08 28.08
CA HIS A 135 8.14 -21.85 27.69
C HIS A 135 7.19 -21.95 28.87
N TYR A 136 7.38 -22.94 29.74
CA TYR A 136 6.53 -23.12 30.90
C TYR A 136 6.68 -21.95 31.89
N VAL A 137 7.90 -21.46 32.11
CA VAL A 137 8.16 -20.28 32.95
C VAL A 137 7.60 -19.01 32.32
N GLN A 138 7.77 -18.79 31.02
CA GLN A 138 7.26 -17.60 30.33
C GLN A 138 5.72 -17.59 30.27
N ALA A 139 5.09 -18.69 29.86
CA ALA A 139 3.63 -18.81 29.82
C ALA A 139 3.02 -18.71 31.23
N SER A 140 3.63 -19.35 32.23
CA SER A 140 3.19 -19.24 33.63
C SER A 140 3.39 -17.83 34.19
N PHE A 141 4.48 -17.15 33.83
CA PHE A 141 4.74 -15.76 34.22
C PHE A 141 3.77 -14.79 33.57
N TYR A 142 3.47 -14.93 32.28
CA TYR A 142 2.45 -14.12 31.61
C TYR A 142 1.05 -14.40 32.18
N GLN A 143 0.65 -15.67 32.35
CA GLN A 143 -0.62 -16.01 32.98
C GLN A 143 -0.70 -15.50 34.43
N TRP A 144 0.41 -15.57 35.18
CA TRP A 144 0.51 -15.00 36.53
C TRP A 144 0.42 -13.47 36.50
N LEU A 145 1.13 -12.79 35.61
CA LEU A 145 1.12 -11.34 35.43
C LEU A 145 -0.29 -10.85 35.08
N TRP A 146 -0.99 -11.52 34.16
CA TRP A 146 -2.38 -11.20 33.82
C TRP A 146 -3.35 -11.48 34.97
N ARG A 147 -3.17 -12.58 35.71
CA ARG A 147 -3.93 -12.88 36.94
C ARG A 147 -3.59 -11.96 38.12
N PHE A 148 -2.44 -11.32 38.09
CA PHE A 148 -1.98 -10.37 39.09
C PHE A 148 -2.55 -8.98 38.81
N ILE A 149 -2.47 -8.51 37.56
CA ILE A 149 -3.08 -7.27 37.06
C ILE A 149 -4.60 -7.28 37.23
N GLY A 150 -5.26 -8.44 37.11
CA GLY A 150 -6.70 -8.57 37.35
C GLY A 150 -7.14 -8.49 38.81
N ARG A 151 -6.24 -8.44 39.80
CA ARG A 151 -6.59 -8.46 41.24
C ARG A 151 -6.66 -7.08 41.90
N GLN A 152 -6.06 -6.04 41.33
CA GLN A 152 -6.04 -4.68 41.91
C GLN A 152 -6.83 -3.70 41.01
N LYS A 153 -8.17 -3.82 41.04
CA LYS A 153 -9.14 -3.18 40.13
C LYS A 153 -8.94 -1.67 39.89
N GLU A 154 -8.54 -0.91 40.92
CA GLU A 154 -8.46 0.56 40.86
C GLU A 154 -7.06 1.09 40.53
N ARG A 155 -6.02 0.42 41.02
CA ARG A 155 -4.62 0.89 40.93
C ARG A 155 -3.98 0.54 39.59
N ASP A 156 -4.35 -0.62 39.04
CA ASP A 156 -3.83 -1.11 37.77
C ASP A 156 -4.49 -0.42 36.57
N THR A 157 -5.73 0.05 36.73
CA THR A 157 -6.44 0.89 35.73
C THR A 157 -5.70 2.21 35.44
N LEU A 158 -5.18 2.87 36.48
CA LEU A 158 -4.40 4.11 36.36
C LEU A 158 -3.02 3.88 35.74
N LEU A 159 -2.32 2.81 36.16
CA LEU A 159 -0.99 2.47 35.67
C LEU A 159 -1.02 1.98 34.21
N PHE A 160 -1.99 1.14 33.84
CA PHE A 160 -2.13 0.64 32.47
C PHE A 160 -2.60 1.77 31.53
N GLY A 161 -3.58 2.58 31.94
CA GLY A 161 -4.04 3.75 31.18
C GLY A 161 -2.93 4.78 30.92
N ALA A 162 -2.05 5.01 31.89
CA ALA A 162 -0.90 5.91 31.73
C ALA A 162 0.20 5.33 30.82
N ALA A 163 0.38 4.01 30.80
CA ALA A 163 1.42 3.34 30.01
C ALA A 163 1.01 3.09 28.53
N SER A 164 -0.29 2.96 28.25
CA SER A 164 -0.79 2.58 26.92
C SER A 164 -1.27 3.73 26.03
N GLY A 165 -1.19 5.00 26.48
CA GLY A 165 -1.81 6.16 25.80
C GLY A 165 -1.68 6.24 24.26
N PRO A 166 -0.50 6.03 23.65
CA PRO A 166 -0.35 6.03 22.19
C PRO A 166 -0.97 4.80 21.50
N LEU A 167 -0.92 3.62 22.15
CA LEU A 167 -1.54 2.38 21.69
C LEU A 167 -3.08 2.45 21.79
N GLN A 168 -3.57 3.24 22.75
CA GLN A 168 -4.98 3.44 23.10
C GLN A 168 -5.76 4.22 22.02
N ALA A 169 -5.09 5.14 21.32
CA ALA A 169 -5.66 5.91 20.21
C ALA A 169 -5.77 5.09 18.91
N GLN A 170 -4.90 4.09 18.72
CA GLN A 170 -4.91 3.21 17.53
C GLN A 170 -5.83 1.99 17.67
N MET A 171 -6.04 1.46 18.89
CA MET A 171 -6.88 0.27 19.14
C MET A 171 -8.39 0.56 19.21
N GLY A 172 -8.84 1.75 18.81
CA GLY A 172 -10.25 1.99 18.48
C GLY A 172 -11.27 1.91 19.62
N GLY A 173 -10.90 2.23 20.87
CA GLY A 173 -11.89 2.51 21.91
C GLY A 173 -11.65 1.80 23.23
N PHE A 174 -10.80 2.39 24.07
CA PHE A 174 -10.99 2.30 25.51
C PHE A 174 -11.90 3.45 25.96
N LEU A 175 -12.88 3.12 26.81
CA LEU A 175 -13.78 4.04 27.51
C LEU A 175 -14.94 4.64 26.68
N LYS A 176 -15.87 3.78 26.26
CA LYS A 176 -17.31 4.14 26.25
C LYS A 176 -18.09 3.46 27.38
N THR A 177 -17.40 2.77 28.30
CA THR A 177 -18.05 2.13 29.44
C THR A 177 -17.78 2.95 30.68
N ASP A 178 -18.84 3.45 31.31
CA ASP A 178 -18.79 4.16 32.59
C ASP A 178 -18.26 3.28 33.74
N ASP A 179 -18.09 1.98 33.51
CA ASP A 179 -17.58 0.99 34.47
C ASP A 179 -16.37 0.19 33.94
N VAL A 180 -15.18 0.61 34.37
CA VAL A 180 -13.89 -0.02 34.06
C VAL A 180 -13.71 -1.38 34.74
N SER A 181 -14.32 -1.60 35.90
CA SER A 181 -14.24 -2.88 36.62
C SER A 181 -14.97 -3.97 35.82
N ALA A 182 -16.17 -3.68 35.34
CA ALA A 182 -16.94 -4.64 34.55
C ALA A 182 -16.23 -5.00 33.24
N HIS A 183 -15.49 -4.06 32.63
CA HIS A 183 -14.65 -4.32 31.45
C HIS A 183 -13.53 -5.31 31.77
N TRP A 184 -12.79 -5.06 32.84
CA TRP A 184 -11.71 -5.95 33.28
C TRP A 184 -12.20 -7.36 33.62
N ASP A 185 -13.36 -7.48 34.28
CA ASP A 185 -13.95 -8.77 34.60
C ASP A 185 -14.34 -9.56 33.33
N ARG A 186 -14.86 -8.89 32.29
CA ARG A 186 -15.13 -9.51 30.98
C ARG A 186 -13.86 -9.90 30.23
N MET A 187 -12.86 -9.01 30.21
CA MET A 187 -11.56 -9.27 29.59
C MET A 187 -10.89 -10.48 30.23
N ARG A 188 -10.88 -10.56 31.57
CA ARG A 188 -10.33 -11.70 32.31
C ARG A 188 -11.05 -13.00 31.96
N ARG A 189 -12.38 -13.01 31.93
CA ARG A 189 -13.17 -14.20 31.55
C ARG A 189 -12.86 -14.67 30.12
N ASN A 190 -12.77 -13.75 29.17
CA ASN A 190 -12.34 -14.06 27.81
C ASN A 190 -10.92 -14.65 27.79
N LEU A 191 -9.96 -14.05 28.50
CA LEU A 191 -8.59 -14.56 28.58
C LEU A 191 -8.56 -15.98 29.17
N ASP A 192 -9.25 -16.19 30.29
CA ASP A 192 -9.29 -17.49 30.96
C ASP A 192 -9.92 -18.56 30.05
N ASN A 193 -11.02 -18.26 29.37
CA ASN A 193 -11.83 -19.26 28.66
C ASN A 193 -11.54 -19.40 27.16
N THR A 194 -10.81 -18.47 26.53
CA THR A 194 -10.43 -18.55 25.10
C THR A 194 -8.92 -18.64 24.87
N ILE A 195 -8.10 -18.37 25.88
CA ILE A 195 -6.63 -18.46 25.75
C ILE A 195 -6.06 -19.46 26.76
N ALA A 196 -6.33 -19.27 28.05
CA ALA A 196 -5.66 -20.04 29.10
C ALA A 196 -6.17 -21.48 29.25
N ARG A 197 -7.49 -21.69 29.12
CA ARG A 197 -8.15 -23.00 29.28
C ARG A 197 -8.50 -23.67 27.96
N ALA A 198 -8.08 -23.08 26.87
CA ALA A 198 -8.68 -23.41 25.61
C ALA A 198 -8.11 -24.71 25.04
N THR A 199 -9.00 -25.52 24.48
CA THR A 199 -8.79 -26.94 24.14
C THR A 199 -8.30 -27.12 22.70
N PHE A 200 -7.52 -26.19 22.16
CA PHE A 200 -7.15 -26.18 20.73
C PHE A 200 -6.36 -27.40 20.28
N VAL A 201 -5.65 -28.06 21.19
CA VAL A 201 -4.91 -29.29 20.91
C VAL A 201 -5.84 -30.41 20.44
N ASP A 202 -7.07 -30.45 20.94
CA ASP A 202 -8.08 -31.44 20.57
C ASP A 202 -8.83 -31.06 19.28
N ASP A 203 -8.89 -29.76 18.96
CA ASP A 203 -9.60 -29.21 17.81
C ASP A 203 -8.74 -29.21 16.53
N LEU A 204 -7.43 -28.96 16.63
CA LEU A 204 -6.50 -28.91 15.50
C LEU A 204 -6.54 -30.16 14.60
N PRO A 205 -6.55 -31.41 15.13
CA PRO A 205 -6.64 -32.60 14.30
C PRO A 205 -7.97 -32.71 13.53
N ARG A 206 -9.03 -32.03 13.97
CA ARG A 206 -10.37 -32.08 13.37
C ARG A 206 -10.54 -31.11 12.21
N LEU A 207 -9.58 -30.19 12.01
CA LEU A 207 -9.62 -29.22 10.92
C LEU A 207 -9.45 -29.92 9.57
N THR A 208 -10.44 -29.82 8.68
CA THR A 208 -10.43 -30.46 7.35
C THR A 208 -10.05 -29.51 6.22
N MET A 209 -10.23 -28.20 6.41
CA MET A 209 -9.88 -27.17 5.45
C MET A 209 -8.38 -26.85 5.44
N PRO A 210 -7.84 -26.30 4.33
CA PRO A 210 -6.50 -25.75 4.32
C PRO A 210 -6.38 -24.67 5.41
N THR A 211 -5.36 -24.81 6.24
CA THR A 211 -5.15 -23.94 7.41
C THR A 211 -3.74 -23.36 7.35
N VAL A 212 -3.66 -22.03 7.40
CA VAL A 212 -2.40 -21.28 7.44
C VAL A 212 -2.22 -20.69 8.83
N PHE A 213 -1.08 -20.96 9.45
CA PHE A 213 -0.66 -20.34 10.70
C PHE A 213 0.45 -19.33 10.42
N ALA A 214 0.15 -18.05 10.56
CA ALA A 214 1.08 -16.96 10.31
C ALA A 214 1.51 -16.27 11.61
N LEU A 215 2.81 -16.04 11.77
CA LEU A 215 3.38 -15.41 12.98
C LEU A 215 4.55 -14.46 12.64
N GLY A 216 4.73 -13.45 13.48
CA GLY A 216 5.89 -12.58 13.43
C GLY A 216 7.16 -13.29 13.91
N VAL A 217 8.27 -13.11 13.21
CA VAL A 217 9.55 -13.74 13.56
C VAL A 217 10.11 -13.30 14.92
N ARG A 218 9.63 -12.18 15.48
CA ARG A 218 10.02 -11.62 16.78
C ARG A 218 8.88 -11.58 17.78
N ASP A 219 7.81 -12.36 17.56
CA ASP A 219 6.65 -12.37 18.45
C ASP A 219 7.03 -12.89 19.86
N PRO A 220 6.88 -12.06 20.91
CA PRO A 220 7.23 -12.44 22.28
C PRO A 220 6.15 -13.31 22.95
N ILE A 221 4.98 -13.46 22.34
CA ILE A 221 3.82 -14.22 22.84
C ILE A 221 3.73 -15.57 22.11
N VAL A 222 3.82 -15.55 20.78
CA VAL A 222 3.74 -16.75 19.92
C VAL A 222 5.11 -17.03 19.30
N ARG A 223 5.89 -17.91 19.93
CA ARG A 223 7.27 -18.10 19.52
C ARG A 223 7.40 -19.08 18.34
N PRO A 224 8.38 -18.89 17.43
CA PRO A 224 8.58 -19.78 16.29
C PRO A 224 8.84 -21.26 16.62
N ASP A 225 9.34 -21.57 17.81
CA ASP A 225 9.53 -22.94 18.30
C ASP A 225 8.22 -23.66 18.66
N GLN A 226 7.13 -22.93 18.94
CA GLN A 226 5.79 -23.51 19.09
C GLN A 226 5.25 -24.11 17.77
N THR A 227 5.73 -23.62 16.63
CA THR A 227 5.29 -24.08 15.30
C THR A 227 5.66 -25.55 15.02
N LEU A 228 6.74 -26.06 15.63
CA LEU A 228 7.10 -27.47 15.54
C LEU A 228 6.11 -28.37 16.29
N ALA A 229 5.60 -27.92 17.44
CA ALA A 229 4.57 -28.63 18.20
C ALA A 229 3.25 -28.67 17.41
N LEU A 230 2.88 -27.55 16.78
CA LEU A 230 1.71 -27.47 15.90
C LEU A 230 1.82 -28.45 14.71
N LYS A 231 2.99 -28.53 14.06
CA LYS A 231 3.24 -29.50 12.97
C LYS A 231 3.17 -30.95 13.43
N ARG A 232 3.51 -31.26 14.69
CA ARG A 232 3.33 -32.62 15.23
C ARG A 232 1.86 -32.99 15.38
N ILE A 233 1.01 -32.03 15.78
CA ILE A 233 -0.42 -32.26 15.99
C ILE A 233 -1.16 -32.27 14.64
N LYS A 234 -0.83 -31.35 13.73
CA LYS A 234 -1.39 -31.28 12.38
C LYS A 234 -0.26 -31.13 11.35
N PRO A 235 0.28 -32.24 10.81
CA PRO A 235 1.37 -32.20 9.83
C PRO A 235 1.05 -31.37 8.57
N ALA A 236 -0.22 -31.40 8.14
CA ALA A 236 -0.73 -30.64 7.00
C ALA A 236 -0.93 -29.12 7.26
N LEU A 237 -0.69 -28.63 8.48
CA LEU A 237 -0.79 -27.20 8.79
C LEU A 237 0.30 -26.41 8.05
N GLU A 238 -0.07 -25.42 7.26
CA GLU A 238 0.90 -24.53 6.63
C GLU A 238 1.39 -23.50 7.66
N ILE A 239 2.71 -23.28 7.75
CA ILE A 239 3.28 -22.28 8.65
C ILE A 239 3.96 -21.20 7.81
N ARG A 240 3.48 -19.97 7.96
CA ARG A 240 4.08 -18.80 7.33
C ARG A 240 4.74 -17.91 8.38
N ARG A 241 5.97 -17.51 8.11
CA ARG A 241 6.70 -16.58 8.98
C ARG A 241 6.69 -15.23 8.32
N ILE A 242 6.00 -14.26 8.92
CA ILE A 242 5.95 -12.90 8.42
C ILE A 242 7.27 -12.22 8.81
N VAL A 243 8.11 -11.96 7.82
CA VAL A 243 9.44 -11.36 7.99
C VAL A 243 9.35 -9.85 7.75
N GLY A 244 9.79 -9.07 8.73
CA GLY A 244 9.89 -7.61 8.66
C GLY A 244 10.57 -7.05 9.90
N LEU A 245 11.23 -5.90 9.79
CA LEU A 245 11.99 -5.24 10.89
C LEU A 245 11.15 -5.01 12.17
N THR A 246 9.82 -5.05 12.05
CA THR A 246 8.81 -4.76 13.08
C THR A 246 7.84 -5.92 13.37
N ALA A 247 8.03 -7.11 12.80
CA ALA A 247 7.08 -8.24 12.90
C ALA A 247 7.12 -8.92 14.28
N ASP A 248 6.50 -8.27 15.27
CA ASP A 248 6.15 -8.81 16.59
C ASP A 248 4.66 -9.18 16.65
N HIS A 249 4.09 -9.36 17.85
CA HIS A 249 2.69 -9.77 18.02
C HIS A 249 1.69 -8.79 17.37
N MET A 250 2.06 -7.52 17.17
CA MET A 250 1.18 -6.44 16.68
C MET A 250 1.13 -6.38 15.15
N LEU A 251 0.83 -7.51 14.51
CA LEU A 251 0.89 -7.67 13.04
C LEU A 251 -0.04 -6.71 12.29
N LEU A 252 -1.23 -6.43 12.83
CA LEU A 252 -2.22 -5.55 12.18
C LEU A 252 -1.80 -4.08 12.18
N ASP A 253 -1.04 -3.65 13.18
CA ASP A 253 -0.55 -2.26 13.26
C ASP A 253 0.74 -2.06 12.46
N LYS A 254 1.61 -3.08 12.47
CA LYS A 254 2.99 -2.96 11.97
C LYS A 254 3.20 -3.50 10.57
N ALA A 255 2.32 -4.36 10.08
CA ALA A 255 2.40 -4.97 8.76
C ALA A 255 1.03 -5.28 8.13
N PRO A 256 0.03 -4.37 8.16
CA PRO A 256 -1.32 -4.65 7.66
C PRO A 256 -1.35 -5.06 6.19
N ASP A 257 -0.55 -4.42 5.33
CA ASP A 257 -0.48 -4.76 3.90
C ASP A 257 0.12 -6.14 3.65
N THR A 258 1.07 -6.57 4.49
CA THR A 258 1.62 -7.92 4.39
C THR A 258 0.60 -8.94 4.86
N VAL A 259 -0.15 -8.65 5.93
CA VAL A 259 -1.25 -9.51 6.40
C VAL A 259 -2.32 -9.66 5.33
N ALA A 260 -2.76 -8.57 4.71
CA ALA A 260 -3.74 -8.60 3.62
C ALA A 260 -3.23 -9.45 2.45
N ARG A 261 -1.97 -9.26 2.04
CA ARG A 261 -1.34 -10.08 1.00
C ARG A 261 -1.31 -11.55 1.34
N GLU A 262 -0.98 -11.93 2.58
CA GLU A 262 -0.96 -13.33 3.00
C GLU A 262 -2.35 -13.97 2.98
N ILE A 263 -3.39 -13.23 3.40
CA ILE A 263 -4.79 -13.68 3.32
C ILE A 263 -5.19 -13.91 1.85
N LEU A 264 -4.71 -13.04 0.95
CA LEU A 264 -5.07 -13.04 -0.46
C LEU A 264 -4.16 -13.90 -1.36
N ALA A 265 -2.96 -14.26 -0.90
CA ALA A 265 -1.93 -14.97 -1.67
C ALA A 265 -2.37 -16.36 -2.15
N ASP A 266 -3.40 -16.93 -1.53
CA ASP A 266 -4.02 -18.19 -1.98
C ASP A 266 -5.44 -18.00 -2.52
N GLU A 267 -5.99 -16.80 -2.38
CA GLU A 267 -7.25 -16.38 -3.02
C GLU A 267 -6.97 -15.71 -4.36
N VAL A 268 -5.88 -16.11 -5.05
CA VAL A 268 -5.48 -15.63 -6.38
C VAL A 268 -6.59 -15.97 -7.39
N ARG A 269 -7.60 -15.10 -7.41
CA ARG A 269 -8.05 -14.29 -8.53
C ARG A 269 -7.76 -14.94 -9.87
N ARG A 270 -8.68 -15.81 -10.23
CA ARG A 270 -8.85 -16.36 -11.58
C ARG A 270 -8.88 -15.22 -12.58
N LEU A 271 -8.21 -15.42 -13.69
CA LEU A 271 -8.26 -14.47 -14.79
C LEU A 271 -9.58 -14.64 -15.53
N HIS A 272 -10.12 -13.52 -16.00
CA HIS A 272 -11.28 -13.53 -16.85
C HIS A 272 -10.96 -14.21 -18.18
N VAL A 273 -11.82 -15.17 -18.55
CA VAL A 273 -11.78 -15.86 -19.84
C VAL A 273 -12.55 -15.03 -20.85
N ARG A 274 -11.83 -14.29 -21.70
CA ARG A 274 -12.42 -13.42 -22.72
C ARG A 274 -12.95 -14.20 -23.92
N PHE A 275 -12.32 -15.31 -24.23
CA PHE A 275 -12.68 -16.16 -25.36
C PHE A 275 -12.36 -17.61 -25.00
N HIS A 276 -13.28 -18.51 -25.31
CA HIS A 276 -13.08 -19.96 -25.16
C HIS A 276 -13.88 -20.67 -26.24
N GLU A 277 -13.19 -21.21 -27.24
CA GLU A 277 -13.82 -21.97 -28.33
C GLU A 277 -12.88 -23.07 -28.83
N GLY A 278 -13.45 -24.01 -29.58
CA GLY A 278 -12.70 -25.10 -30.22
C GLY A 278 -12.67 -26.38 -29.40
N SER A 279 -11.86 -27.33 -29.85
CA SER A 279 -11.69 -28.64 -29.22
C SER A 279 -10.32 -29.22 -29.56
N GLY A 280 -9.80 -30.12 -28.73
CA GLY A 280 -8.50 -30.76 -28.94
C GLY A 280 -7.52 -30.34 -27.85
N ASP A 281 -6.22 -30.35 -28.16
CA ASP A 281 -5.22 -29.93 -27.17
C ASP A 281 -5.41 -28.44 -26.79
N PRO A 282 -5.44 -28.11 -25.49
CA PRO A 282 -5.69 -26.77 -25.03
C PRO A 282 -4.51 -25.83 -25.27
N VAL A 283 -4.82 -24.64 -25.77
CA VAL A 283 -3.92 -23.51 -26.02
C VAL A 283 -4.45 -22.29 -25.27
N VAL A 284 -3.64 -21.69 -24.41
CA VAL A 284 -4.00 -20.49 -23.64
C VAL A 284 -3.17 -19.31 -24.13
N LEU A 285 -3.84 -18.27 -24.62
CA LEU A 285 -3.26 -17.05 -25.13
C LEU A 285 -3.22 -15.98 -24.04
N LEU A 286 -2.02 -15.49 -23.74
CA LEU A 286 -1.71 -14.54 -22.67
C LEU A 286 -1.34 -13.17 -23.29
N PRO A 287 -2.13 -12.10 -23.03
CA PRO A 287 -1.84 -10.76 -23.53
C PRO A 287 -0.64 -10.14 -22.81
N GLY A 288 -0.17 -9.01 -23.36
CA GLY A 288 0.84 -8.17 -22.71
C GLY A 288 0.26 -7.40 -21.51
N LEU A 289 0.65 -6.14 -21.35
CA LEU A 289 0.04 -5.23 -20.36
C LEU A 289 -1.28 -4.65 -20.89
N GLU A 290 -2.22 -5.54 -21.24
CA GLU A 290 -3.51 -5.20 -21.84
C GLU A 290 -4.51 -6.37 -21.68
N ASP A 291 -5.76 -6.17 -22.08
CA ASP A 291 -6.76 -7.24 -22.15
C ASP A 291 -6.52 -8.20 -23.34
N GLY A 292 -7.27 -9.30 -23.39
CA GLY A 292 -7.11 -10.35 -24.38
C GLY A 292 -7.59 -10.01 -25.81
N ARG A 293 -8.23 -8.86 -26.07
CA ARG A 293 -8.80 -8.55 -27.40
C ARG A 293 -7.80 -8.63 -28.56
N PRO A 294 -6.53 -8.19 -28.43
CA PRO A 294 -5.54 -8.30 -29.50
C PRO A 294 -5.27 -9.74 -29.97
N TRP A 295 -5.54 -10.75 -29.13
CA TRP A 295 -5.37 -12.16 -29.48
C TRP A 295 -6.53 -12.76 -30.28
N LEU A 296 -7.70 -12.12 -30.33
CA LEU A 296 -8.89 -12.68 -30.99
C LEU A 296 -8.67 -13.08 -32.47
N PRO A 297 -7.93 -12.31 -33.30
CA PRO A 297 -7.63 -12.71 -34.68
C PRO A 297 -6.83 -14.02 -34.77
N VAL A 298 -5.90 -14.26 -33.85
CA VAL A 298 -5.12 -15.50 -33.76
C VAL A 298 -5.99 -16.63 -33.19
N ALA A 299 -6.73 -16.35 -32.12
CA ALA A 299 -7.58 -17.32 -31.45
C ALA A 299 -8.59 -17.98 -32.41
N LYS A 300 -9.24 -17.17 -33.27
CA LYS A 300 -10.17 -17.64 -34.29
C LYS A 300 -9.53 -18.57 -35.33
N ARG A 301 -8.25 -18.37 -35.64
CA ARG A 301 -7.50 -19.24 -36.57
C ARG A 301 -7.13 -20.57 -35.93
N LEU A 302 -6.83 -20.54 -34.63
CA LEU A 302 -6.47 -21.73 -33.85
C LEU A 302 -7.69 -22.59 -33.46
N ALA A 303 -8.85 -21.97 -33.20
CA ALA A 303 -10.05 -22.62 -32.67
C ALA A 303 -10.61 -23.76 -33.57
N GLY A 304 -10.27 -23.76 -34.86
CA GLY A 304 -10.61 -24.87 -35.77
C GLY A 304 -9.83 -26.17 -35.53
N ARG A 305 -8.75 -26.14 -34.73
CA ARG A 305 -7.80 -27.25 -34.56
C ARG A 305 -7.37 -27.50 -33.11
N ARG A 306 -7.57 -26.52 -32.24
CA ARG A 306 -7.19 -26.55 -30.82
C ARG A 306 -8.37 -26.07 -29.99
N GLU A 307 -8.39 -26.45 -28.73
CA GLU A 307 -9.23 -25.77 -27.75
C GLU A 307 -8.50 -24.50 -27.31
N VAL A 308 -9.07 -23.33 -27.58
CA VAL A 308 -8.37 -22.06 -27.42
C VAL A 308 -9.04 -21.21 -26.37
N VAL A 309 -8.25 -20.78 -25.39
CA VAL A 309 -8.64 -19.85 -24.34
C VAL A 309 -7.83 -18.57 -24.46
N VAL A 310 -8.50 -17.42 -24.39
CA VAL A 310 -7.84 -16.11 -24.28
C VAL A 310 -8.17 -15.53 -22.92
N LEU A 311 -7.13 -15.22 -22.15
CA LEU A 311 -7.26 -14.60 -20.84
C LEU A 311 -7.08 -13.09 -20.94
N ASP A 312 -7.69 -12.35 -20.02
CA ASP A 312 -7.26 -11.00 -19.73
C ASP A 312 -6.11 -11.02 -18.71
N ALA A 313 -5.08 -10.20 -18.92
CA ALA A 313 -4.01 -10.07 -17.93
C ALA A 313 -4.57 -9.54 -16.60
N LEU A 314 -4.00 -9.98 -15.48
CA LEU A 314 -4.34 -9.50 -14.14
C LEU A 314 -4.36 -7.96 -14.06
N GLY A 315 -5.51 -7.39 -13.69
CA GLY A 315 -5.76 -5.95 -13.65
C GLY A 315 -6.14 -5.29 -14.97
N PHE A 316 -6.30 -6.05 -16.05
CA PHE A 316 -6.77 -5.56 -17.34
C PHE A 316 -8.09 -6.22 -17.74
N GLY A 317 -8.86 -5.58 -18.62
CA GLY A 317 -10.15 -6.10 -19.05
C GLY A 317 -11.08 -6.34 -17.87
N ASP A 318 -11.64 -7.54 -17.78
CA ASP A 318 -12.51 -7.96 -16.70
C ASP A 318 -11.78 -8.85 -15.68
N SER A 319 -10.45 -9.01 -15.83
CA SER A 319 -9.60 -9.72 -14.87
C SER A 319 -9.42 -8.89 -13.61
N PRO A 320 -9.40 -9.56 -12.45
CA PRO A 320 -9.32 -8.88 -11.17
C PRO A 320 -7.95 -8.23 -10.98
N ARG A 321 -7.89 -7.18 -10.16
CA ARG A 321 -6.66 -6.40 -9.97
C ARG A 321 -5.59 -7.17 -9.19
N PRO A 322 -4.29 -6.89 -9.41
CA PRO A 322 -3.22 -7.44 -8.58
C PRO A 322 -3.41 -7.03 -7.11
N LEU A 323 -3.26 -7.99 -6.20
CA LEU A 323 -3.62 -7.88 -4.79
C LEU A 323 -2.63 -7.06 -3.94
N SER A 324 -1.50 -6.64 -4.50
CA SER A 324 -0.34 -6.14 -3.74
C SER A 324 0.34 -4.91 -4.38
N GLY A 325 0.98 -4.08 -3.53
CA GLY A 325 1.95 -3.07 -3.97
C GLY A 325 3.31 -3.66 -4.41
N HIS A 326 3.57 -4.93 -4.08
CA HIS A 326 4.71 -5.72 -4.56
C HIS A 326 4.19 -6.90 -5.36
N TYR A 327 4.26 -6.79 -6.68
CA TYR A 327 3.70 -7.74 -7.64
C TYR A 327 4.84 -8.26 -8.53
N THR A 328 4.89 -9.58 -8.69
CA THR A 328 5.94 -10.31 -9.43
C THR A 328 5.37 -11.08 -10.62
N LEU A 329 6.24 -11.58 -11.50
CA LEU A 329 5.80 -12.46 -12.60
C LEU A 329 5.24 -13.78 -12.06
N GLU A 330 5.81 -14.33 -10.99
CA GLU A 330 5.31 -15.53 -10.33
C GLU A 330 3.91 -15.34 -9.73
N ASP A 331 3.58 -14.16 -9.19
CA ASP A 331 2.23 -13.85 -8.72
C ASP A 331 1.21 -13.89 -9.87
N HIS A 332 1.59 -13.38 -11.05
CA HIS A 332 0.74 -13.46 -12.23
C HIS A 332 0.64 -14.89 -12.76
N ALA A 333 1.75 -15.63 -12.75
CA ALA A 333 1.78 -17.03 -13.15
C ALA A 333 0.86 -17.90 -12.28
N ALA A 334 0.80 -17.64 -10.97
CA ALA A 334 -0.12 -18.32 -10.07
C ALA A 334 -1.60 -18.09 -10.48
N ALA A 335 -1.96 -16.88 -10.92
CA ALA A 335 -3.32 -16.57 -11.39
C ALA A 335 -3.66 -17.31 -12.70
N VAL A 336 -2.70 -17.36 -13.63
CA VAL A 336 -2.84 -18.13 -14.88
C VAL A 336 -3.00 -19.62 -14.55
N LEU A 337 -2.10 -20.20 -13.76
CA LEU A 337 -2.13 -21.62 -13.40
C LEU A 337 -3.41 -21.99 -12.66
N ALA A 338 -3.89 -21.16 -11.73
CA ALA A 338 -5.18 -21.39 -11.06
C ALA A 338 -6.35 -21.43 -12.03
N THR A 339 -6.35 -20.54 -13.04
CA THR A 339 -7.38 -20.50 -14.09
C THR A 339 -7.27 -21.72 -15.02
N VAL A 340 -6.05 -22.12 -15.38
CA VAL A 340 -5.77 -23.32 -16.19
C VAL A 340 -6.23 -24.59 -15.50
N THR A 341 -5.88 -24.78 -14.22
CA THR A 341 -6.29 -25.95 -13.43
C THR A 341 -7.81 -26.06 -13.32
N GLU A 342 -8.53 -24.94 -13.26
CA GLU A 342 -9.99 -24.96 -13.24
C GLU A 342 -10.59 -25.39 -14.58
N LEU A 343 -10.08 -24.84 -15.68
CA LEU A 343 -10.61 -25.12 -17.02
C LEU A 343 -10.27 -26.54 -17.49
N PHE A 344 -9.06 -27.01 -17.17
CA PHE A 344 -8.47 -28.19 -17.80
C PHE A 344 -8.04 -29.29 -16.81
N GLY A 345 -8.17 -29.05 -15.50
CA GLY A 345 -7.73 -29.99 -14.46
C GLY A 345 -6.23 -30.25 -14.51
N ASP A 346 -5.86 -31.53 -14.56
CA ASP A 346 -4.46 -31.98 -14.68
C ASP A 346 -3.98 -32.04 -16.14
N THR A 347 -4.80 -31.65 -17.11
CA THR A 347 -4.43 -31.66 -18.53
C THR A 347 -3.42 -30.56 -18.82
N PRO A 348 -2.18 -30.87 -19.27
CA PRO A 348 -1.21 -29.84 -19.59
C PRO A 348 -1.65 -28.99 -20.79
N VAL A 349 -1.36 -27.69 -20.76
CA VAL A 349 -1.75 -26.74 -21.81
C VAL A 349 -0.55 -26.17 -22.55
N THR A 350 -0.74 -25.77 -23.79
CA THR A 350 0.22 -24.94 -24.52
C THR A 350 0.01 -23.49 -24.12
N LEU A 351 1.03 -22.83 -23.56
CA LEU A 351 0.96 -21.41 -23.21
C LEU A 351 1.58 -20.56 -24.30
N VAL A 352 0.85 -19.56 -24.79
CA VAL A 352 1.32 -18.65 -25.83
C VAL A 352 1.21 -17.23 -25.30
N GLY A 353 2.28 -16.45 -25.36
CA GLY A 353 2.28 -15.09 -24.80
C GLY A 353 3.08 -14.10 -25.60
N GLN A 354 2.72 -12.82 -25.52
CA GLN A 354 3.42 -11.71 -26.17
C GLN A 354 3.95 -10.71 -25.14
N GLY A 355 5.20 -10.27 -25.27
CA GLY A 355 5.74 -9.24 -24.37
C GLY A 355 5.74 -9.70 -22.93
N PHE A 356 5.03 -8.95 -22.08
CA PHE A 356 4.75 -9.34 -20.69
C PHE A 356 4.08 -10.71 -20.57
N GLY A 357 3.10 -11.02 -21.42
CA GLY A 357 2.42 -12.33 -21.44
C GLY A 357 3.36 -13.48 -21.81
N GLY A 358 4.38 -13.22 -22.62
CA GLY A 358 5.44 -14.19 -22.92
C GLY A 358 6.29 -14.49 -21.68
N SER A 359 6.65 -13.46 -20.92
CA SER A 359 7.37 -13.59 -19.64
C SER A 359 6.53 -14.33 -18.58
N VAL A 360 5.23 -14.06 -18.53
CA VAL A 360 4.28 -14.80 -17.67
C VAL A 360 4.18 -16.27 -18.09
N ALA A 361 4.13 -16.58 -19.39
CA ALA A 361 4.10 -17.96 -19.89
C ALA A 361 5.34 -18.74 -19.44
N LEU A 362 6.52 -18.11 -19.52
CA LEU A 362 7.77 -18.67 -18.99
C LEU A 362 7.64 -18.88 -17.47
N ALA A 363 7.17 -17.89 -16.71
CA ALA A 363 6.97 -18.05 -15.27
C ALA A 363 6.00 -19.19 -14.91
N CYS A 364 4.92 -19.40 -15.67
CA CYS A 364 4.01 -20.53 -15.47
C CYS A 364 4.73 -21.88 -15.64
N ALA A 365 5.56 -22.01 -16.67
CA ALA A 365 6.31 -23.23 -16.94
C ALA A 365 7.42 -23.50 -15.89
N ALA A 366 7.98 -22.46 -15.26
CA ALA A 366 8.90 -22.61 -14.12
C ALA A 366 8.17 -22.99 -12.82
N SER A 367 7.01 -22.37 -12.55
CA SER A 367 6.29 -22.53 -11.28
C SER A 367 5.37 -23.75 -11.24
N GLY A 368 4.86 -24.20 -12.39
CA GLY A 368 3.90 -25.30 -12.51
C GLY A 368 4.15 -26.17 -13.75
N PRO A 369 5.34 -26.77 -13.91
CA PRO A 369 5.72 -27.51 -15.11
C PRO A 369 4.77 -28.67 -15.45
N ALA A 370 4.10 -29.27 -14.46
CA ALA A 370 3.13 -30.34 -14.69
C ALA A 370 1.88 -29.89 -15.46
N HIS A 371 1.53 -28.60 -15.41
CA HIS A 371 0.36 -28.04 -16.09
C HIS A 371 0.71 -27.41 -17.45
N VAL A 372 1.99 -27.36 -17.84
CA VAL A 372 2.43 -26.72 -19.08
C VAL A 372 3.07 -27.74 -20.01
N ARG A 373 2.46 -27.94 -21.18
CA ARG A 373 2.97 -28.82 -22.24
C ARG A 373 4.16 -28.20 -22.95
N GLU A 374 4.00 -26.95 -23.37
CA GLU A 374 4.98 -26.18 -24.14
C GLU A 374 4.70 -24.68 -23.97
N VAL A 375 5.73 -23.86 -24.17
CA VAL A 375 5.62 -22.40 -24.19
C VAL A 375 5.98 -21.87 -25.57
N VAL A 376 5.15 -20.98 -26.12
CA VAL A 376 5.47 -20.17 -27.32
C VAL A 376 5.48 -18.70 -26.90
N ALA A 377 6.68 -18.16 -26.67
CA ALA A 377 6.86 -16.80 -26.21
C ALA A 377 7.26 -15.88 -27.37
N PHE A 378 6.34 -15.02 -27.78
CA PHE A 378 6.59 -13.93 -28.72
C PHE A 378 7.20 -12.76 -27.96
N SER A 379 8.44 -12.39 -28.28
CA SER A 379 9.06 -11.18 -27.73
C SER A 379 8.98 -11.09 -26.19
N PRO A 380 9.43 -12.11 -25.42
CA PRO A 380 9.28 -12.07 -23.97
C PRO A 380 10.04 -10.88 -23.38
N ALA A 381 9.33 -10.04 -22.63
CA ALA A 381 9.88 -8.85 -22.01
C ALA A 381 10.61 -9.21 -20.70
N LEU A 382 11.93 -9.35 -20.77
CA LEU A 382 12.82 -9.72 -19.67
C LEU A 382 14.00 -8.73 -19.60
N VAL A 383 14.69 -8.71 -18.46
CA VAL A 383 15.94 -7.93 -18.30
C VAL A 383 17.13 -8.85 -18.59
N ASP A 384 18.08 -8.38 -19.40
CA ASP A 384 19.34 -9.11 -19.63
C ASP A 384 20.11 -9.21 -18.28
N PRO A 385 20.37 -10.41 -17.75
CA PRO A 385 21.08 -10.57 -16.49
C PRO A 385 22.52 -10.03 -16.54
N ARG A 386 23.12 -9.92 -17.73
CA ARG A 386 24.47 -9.35 -17.93
C ARG A 386 24.52 -7.85 -17.67
N THR A 387 23.37 -7.17 -17.74
CA THR A 387 23.26 -5.72 -17.53
C THR A 387 22.72 -5.37 -16.14
N ALA A 388 22.40 -6.36 -15.29
CA ALA A 388 21.83 -6.17 -13.96
C ALA A 388 22.79 -5.44 -12.99
N GLY A 389 22.46 -4.19 -12.59
CA GLY A 389 23.25 -3.38 -11.65
C GLY A 389 23.31 -1.88 -12.00
N ALA A 390 24.40 -1.20 -11.63
CA ALA A 390 24.59 0.25 -11.87
C ALA A 390 24.58 0.65 -13.37
N ASP A 391 24.73 -0.32 -14.26
CA ASP A 391 24.74 -0.17 -15.72
C ASP A 391 23.40 -0.56 -16.39
N GLN A 392 22.37 -0.93 -15.61
CA GLN A 392 21.04 -1.30 -16.16
C GLN A 392 20.43 -0.21 -17.05
N ARG A 393 20.77 1.06 -16.83
CA ARG A 393 20.28 2.18 -17.65
C ARG A 393 20.95 2.26 -19.03
N ALA A 394 22.06 1.56 -19.23
CA ALA A 394 22.76 1.50 -20.52
C ALA A 394 22.14 0.45 -21.45
N ASP A 395 21.38 -0.52 -20.91
CA ASP A 395 20.61 -1.48 -21.69
C ASP A 395 19.42 -0.79 -22.39
N PRO A 396 19.32 -0.83 -23.73
CA PRO A 396 18.25 -0.17 -24.46
C PRO A 396 16.84 -0.67 -24.11
N ALA A 397 16.68 -1.95 -23.79
CA ALA A 397 15.40 -2.54 -23.42
C ALA A 397 14.96 -2.07 -22.02
N VAL A 398 15.89 -2.09 -21.07
CA VAL A 398 15.64 -1.58 -19.70
C VAL A 398 15.39 -0.08 -19.71
N ALA A 399 16.15 0.69 -20.49
CA ALA A 399 15.97 2.14 -20.62
C ALA A 399 14.58 2.49 -21.17
N ARG A 400 14.09 1.77 -22.18
CA ARG A 400 12.74 1.96 -22.72
C ARG A 400 11.66 1.55 -21.74
N LEU A 401 11.85 0.44 -21.02
CA LEU A 401 10.91 0.01 -19.99
C LEU A 401 10.81 1.02 -18.83
N LEU A 402 11.96 1.57 -18.39
CA LEU A 402 12.01 2.65 -17.39
C LEU A 402 11.37 3.95 -17.91
N ALA A 403 11.58 4.31 -19.18
CA ALA A 403 10.96 5.49 -19.78
C ALA A 403 9.43 5.34 -19.90
N ALA A 404 8.94 4.17 -20.31
CA ALA A 404 7.52 3.85 -20.31
C ALA A 404 6.95 3.95 -18.89
N ARG A 405 7.62 3.34 -17.91
CA ARG A 405 7.22 3.39 -16.51
C ARG A 405 7.13 4.82 -15.98
N GLU A 406 8.11 5.68 -16.27
CA GLU A 406 8.07 7.08 -15.83
C GLU A 406 6.91 7.83 -16.48
N THR A 407 6.59 7.54 -17.75
CA THR A 407 5.43 8.12 -18.44
C THR A 407 4.12 7.76 -17.74
N TYR A 408 3.95 6.51 -17.34
CA TYR A 408 2.76 6.08 -16.57
C TYR A 408 2.76 6.66 -15.14
N ALA A 409 3.94 6.81 -14.52
CA ALA A 409 4.06 7.41 -13.20
C ALA A 409 3.70 8.91 -13.23
N ASP A 410 4.11 9.64 -14.26
CA ASP A 410 3.75 11.03 -14.48
C ASP A 410 2.25 11.18 -14.72
N LEU A 411 1.65 10.31 -15.54
CA LEU A 411 0.20 10.26 -15.73
C LEU A 411 -0.54 10.05 -14.39
N ALA A 412 -0.03 9.15 -13.55
CA ALA A 412 -0.60 8.89 -12.23
C ALA A 412 -0.49 10.10 -11.28
N ARG A 413 0.66 10.79 -11.29
CA ARG A 413 0.89 12.01 -10.49
C ARG A 413 -0.04 13.13 -10.93
N ASP A 414 -0.19 13.33 -12.24
CA ASP A 414 -1.01 14.40 -12.83
C ASP A 414 -2.51 14.20 -12.56
N GLU A 415 -3.05 12.99 -12.70
CA GLU A 415 -4.46 12.72 -12.43
C GLU A 415 -4.80 12.82 -10.94
N ARG A 416 -3.91 12.34 -10.04
CA ARG A 416 -4.05 12.52 -8.58
C ARG A 416 -4.03 14.00 -8.20
N ALA A 417 -3.16 14.81 -8.83
CA ALA A 417 -3.11 16.25 -8.62
C ALA A 417 -4.39 16.98 -9.11
N GLN A 418 -5.06 16.42 -10.13
CA GLN A 418 -6.26 16.99 -10.73
C GLN A 418 -7.59 16.54 -10.08
N ARG A 419 -7.56 15.63 -9.09
CA ARG A 419 -8.77 15.03 -8.46
C ARG A 419 -9.78 14.47 -9.47
N ARG A 420 -9.32 13.98 -10.61
CA ARG A 420 -10.17 13.28 -11.61
C ARG A 420 -10.29 11.80 -11.24
N SER A 421 -11.34 11.13 -11.74
CA SER A 421 -11.83 9.81 -11.32
C SER A 421 -10.72 8.82 -10.97
N SER A 422 -10.69 8.39 -9.71
CA SER A 422 -9.79 7.33 -9.20
C SER A 422 -9.90 6.02 -9.97
N GLU A 423 -11.08 5.74 -10.56
CA GLU A 423 -11.37 4.47 -11.23
C GLU A 423 -10.50 4.20 -12.45
N ARG A 424 -10.24 5.20 -13.30
CA ARG A 424 -9.43 5.00 -14.52
C ARG A 424 -7.95 4.81 -14.23
N LEU A 425 -7.43 5.54 -13.25
CA LEU A 425 -6.05 5.44 -12.77
C LEU A 425 -5.79 4.07 -12.15
N GLU A 426 -6.74 3.57 -11.35
CA GLU A 426 -6.70 2.24 -10.74
C GLU A 426 -6.93 1.12 -11.76
N ALA A 427 -7.66 1.35 -12.86
CA ALA A 427 -7.96 0.34 -13.88
C ALA A 427 -6.89 0.21 -14.97
N GLU A 428 -6.24 1.29 -15.40
CA GLU A 428 -5.33 1.27 -16.56
C GLU A 428 -3.86 1.48 -16.15
N VAL A 429 -3.60 2.36 -15.18
CA VAL A 429 -2.23 2.85 -14.90
C VAL A 429 -1.53 2.01 -13.83
N VAL A 430 -2.22 1.72 -12.73
CA VAL A 430 -1.66 0.94 -11.62
C VAL A 430 -1.26 -0.49 -12.04
N PRO A 431 -2.10 -1.25 -12.78
CA PRO A 431 -1.73 -2.59 -13.25
C PRO A 431 -0.53 -2.58 -14.20
N ALA A 432 -0.46 -1.59 -15.10
CA ALA A 432 0.66 -1.44 -16.03
C ALA A 432 1.98 -1.14 -15.29
N LEU A 433 1.98 -0.21 -14.33
CA LEU A 433 3.16 0.10 -13.50
C LEU A 433 3.66 -1.13 -12.74
N ARG A 434 2.74 -1.91 -12.17
CA ARG A 434 3.07 -3.16 -11.47
C ARG A 434 3.64 -4.20 -12.42
N GLY A 435 3.04 -4.37 -13.59
CA GLY A 435 3.58 -5.17 -14.70
C GLY A 435 5.03 -4.85 -15.05
N MET A 436 5.34 -3.56 -15.18
CA MET A 436 6.68 -3.09 -15.47
C MET A 436 7.66 -3.34 -14.32
N ASP A 437 7.23 -3.12 -13.07
CA ASP A 437 8.02 -3.42 -11.88
C ASP A 437 8.32 -4.92 -11.75
N ALA A 438 7.37 -5.79 -12.07
CA ALA A 438 7.57 -7.24 -12.08
C ALA A 438 8.65 -7.65 -13.08
N MET A 439 8.61 -7.12 -14.31
CA MET A 439 9.64 -7.41 -15.32
C MET A 439 11.03 -6.92 -14.87
N LEU A 440 11.11 -5.69 -14.35
CA LEU A 440 12.38 -5.09 -13.91
C LEU A 440 13.02 -5.81 -12.72
N THR A 441 12.21 -6.45 -11.88
CA THR A 441 12.67 -7.12 -10.65
C THR A 441 12.89 -8.62 -10.82
N THR A 442 12.51 -9.19 -11.97
CA THR A 442 12.65 -10.62 -12.23
C THR A 442 14.11 -11.00 -12.51
N ASP A 443 14.58 -12.06 -11.86
CA ASP A 443 15.83 -12.74 -12.22
C ASP A 443 15.57 -13.66 -13.43
N ALA A 444 15.84 -13.13 -14.62
CA ALA A 444 15.56 -13.83 -15.88
C ALA A 444 16.39 -15.11 -16.05
N GLU A 445 17.62 -15.15 -15.52
CA GLU A 445 18.47 -16.34 -15.57
C GLU A 445 17.92 -17.45 -14.69
N ALA A 446 17.53 -17.12 -13.45
CA ALA A 446 16.90 -18.06 -12.54
C ALA A 446 15.52 -18.54 -13.04
N LEU A 447 14.79 -17.67 -13.75
CA LEU A 447 13.50 -18.02 -14.37
C LEU A 447 13.67 -19.08 -15.47
N LEU A 448 14.63 -18.86 -16.37
CA LEU A 448 14.89 -19.78 -17.48
C LEU A 448 15.54 -21.09 -17.01
N ALA A 449 16.44 -21.04 -16.03
CA ALA A 449 17.10 -22.24 -15.49
C ALA A 449 16.13 -23.24 -14.83
N ARG A 450 14.92 -22.78 -14.44
CA ARG A 450 13.86 -23.63 -13.86
C ARG A 450 12.94 -24.24 -14.92
N GLN A 451 13.10 -23.89 -16.19
CA GLN A 451 12.30 -24.46 -17.28
C GLN A 451 12.69 -25.91 -17.53
N THR A 452 11.69 -26.78 -17.66
CA THR A 452 11.90 -28.22 -17.89
C THR A 452 11.19 -28.74 -19.14
N GLY A 453 10.29 -27.95 -19.72
CA GLY A 453 9.53 -28.29 -20.92
C GLY A 453 10.03 -27.56 -22.18
N PRO A 454 9.48 -27.91 -23.36
CA PRO A 454 9.80 -27.25 -24.62
C PRO A 454 9.44 -25.76 -24.61
N VAL A 455 10.37 -24.92 -25.07
CA VAL A 455 10.17 -23.48 -25.21
C VAL A 455 10.48 -23.05 -26.64
N THR A 456 9.54 -22.38 -27.29
CA THR A 456 9.74 -21.70 -28.58
C THR A 456 9.80 -20.20 -28.33
N LEU A 457 10.94 -19.58 -28.64
CA LEU A 457 11.16 -18.15 -28.57
C LEU A 457 11.00 -17.55 -29.97
N VAL A 458 10.01 -16.68 -30.14
CA VAL A 458 9.78 -15.97 -31.40
C VAL A 458 10.35 -14.56 -31.27
N LEU A 459 11.43 -14.29 -32.01
CA LEU A 459 12.25 -13.09 -31.85
C LEU A 459 12.21 -12.24 -33.14
N PRO A 460 11.50 -11.09 -33.15
CA PRO A 460 11.52 -10.17 -34.27
C PRO A 460 12.87 -9.47 -34.39
N ALA A 461 13.29 -9.14 -35.62
CA ALA A 461 14.55 -8.42 -35.87
C ALA A 461 14.58 -7.01 -35.25
N ALA A 462 13.43 -6.34 -35.11
CA ALA A 462 13.31 -4.96 -34.63
C ALA A 462 12.52 -4.85 -33.30
N ASP A 463 12.80 -5.73 -32.34
CA ASP A 463 12.20 -5.67 -31.01
C ASP A 463 13.05 -4.84 -30.04
N ALA A 464 12.38 -3.92 -29.35
CA ALA A 464 13.02 -2.90 -28.56
C ALA A 464 13.10 -3.20 -27.05
N ILE A 465 12.34 -4.18 -26.55
CA ILE A 465 12.22 -4.50 -25.11
C ILE A 465 12.67 -5.94 -24.80
N THR A 466 12.80 -6.79 -25.81
CA THR A 466 13.30 -8.17 -25.65
C THR A 466 14.84 -8.20 -25.63
N PRO A 467 15.48 -8.88 -24.66
CA PRO A 467 16.94 -9.05 -24.61
C PRO A 467 17.40 -10.10 -25.64
N ARG A 468 17.31 -9.75 -26.94
CA ARG A 468 17.47 -10.68 -28.07
C ARG A 468 18.81 -11.41 -28.05
N ASP A 469 19.93 -10.68 -27.93
CA ASP A 469 21.27 -11.28 -28.02
C ASP A 469 21.51 -12.31 -26.90
N TRP A 470 21.09 -11.99 -25.68
CA TRP A 470 21.18 -12.92 -24.55
C TRP A 470 20.28 -14.15 -24.76
N LEU A 471 19.04 -13.97 -25.22
CA LEU A 471 18.13 -15.10 -25.48
C LEU A 471 18.65 -16.02 -26.59
N LEU A 472 19.28 -15.45 -27.64
CA LEU A 472 19.91 -16.24 -28.71
C LEU A 472 21.08 -17.07 -28.19
N GLU A 473 21.97 -16.45 -27.41
CA GLU A 473 23.08 -17.17 -26.76
C GLU A 473 22.58 -18.28 -25.84
N ARG A 474 21.55 -17.99 -25.03
CA ARG A 474 21.00 -18.94 -24.06
C ARG A 474 20.34 -20.12 -24.75
N ALA A 475 19.56 -19.87 -25.80
CA ALA A 475 18.90 -20.94 -26.56
C ALA A 475 19.90 -21.81 -27.32
N HIS A 476 21.03 -21.27 -27.80
CA HIS A 476 22.12 -22.09 -28.35
C HIS A 476 22.82 -22.97 -27.30
N ALA A 477 22.82 -22.54 -26.03
CA ALA A 477 23.43 -23.28 -24.93
C ALA A 477 22.52 -24.39 -24.36
N GLU A 478 21.21 -24.37 -24.63
CA GLU A 478 20.24 -25.35 -24.10
C GLU A 478 19.54 -26.18 -25.18
N PRO A 479 19.60 -27.53 -25.11
CA PRO A 479 18.97 -28.41 -26.11
C PRO A 479 17.43 -28.35 -26.21
N GLY A 480 16.74 -27.62 -25.32
CA GLY A 480 15.27 -27.60 -25.20
C GLY A 480 14.57 -26.34 -25.73
N ALA A 481 15.32 -25.33 -26.17
CA ALA A 481 14.79 -24.06 -26.68
C ALA A 481 14.86 -24.01 -28.22
N THR A 482 13.72 -23.73 -28.87
CA THR A 482 13.64 -23.49 -30.32
C THR A 482 13.54 -21.99 -30.58
N ILE A 483 14.31 -21.48 -31.55
CA ILE A 483 14.25 -20.08 -31.95
C ILE A 483 13.54 -19.98 -33.29
N VAL A 484 12.56 -19.07 -33.38
CA VAL A 484 11.93 -18.67 -34.63
C VAL A 484 12.20 -17.18 -34.83
N GLU A 485 13.10 -16.86 -35.76
CA GLU A 485 13.34 -15.48 -36.17
C GLU A 485 12.28 -15.06 -37.19
N VAL A 486 11.66 -13.89 -36.96
CA VAL A 486 10.62 -13.34 -37.83
C VAL A 486 10.94 -11.92 -38.28
N ASP A 487 10.60 -11.61 -39.52
CA ASP A 487 10.67 -10.24 -40.04
C ASP A 487 9.50 -9.42 -39.48
N GLY A 488 9.81 -8.27 -38.86
CA GLY A 488 8.79 -7.36 -38.32
C GLY A 488 9.23 -6.60 -37.07
N ALA A 489 8.30 -5.79 -36.56
CA ALA A 489 8.45 -4.96 -35.36
C ALA A 489 7.62 -5.52 -34.19
N GLU A 490 7.62 -4.80 -33.06
CA GLU A 490 6.82 -5.12 -31.86
C GLU A 490 5.36 -5.48 -32.18
N ARG A 491 4.75 -6.31 -31.33
CA ARG A 491 3.36 -6.80 -31.47
C ARG A 491 3.13 -7.66 -32.74
N PHE A 492 4.15 -8.40 -33.17
CA PHE A 492 4.09 -9.35 -34.30
C PHE A 492 2.81 -10.19 -34.37
N PRO A 493 2.36 -10.90 -33.30
CA PRO A 493 1.19 -11.77 -33.41
C PRO A 493 -0.11 -11.03 -33.75
N TYR A 494 -0.19 -9.75 -33.41
CA TYR A 494 -1.37 -8.92 -33.70
C TYR A 494 -1.34 -8.36 -35.14
N ARG A 495 -0.14 -8.17 -35.71
CA ARG A 495 0.06 -7.65 -37.08
C ARG A 495 0.00 -8.76 -38.13
N ALA A 496 0.48 -9.95 -37.79
CA ALA A 496 0.55 -11.10 -38.69
C ALA A 496 -0.12 -12.34 -38.05
N PRO A 497 -1.46 -12.32 -37.84
CA PRO A 497 -2.15 -13.36 -37.10
C PRO A 497 -2.12 -14.74 -37.79
N ASP A 498 -2.04 -14.79 -39.13
CA ASP A 498 -1.86 -16.04 -39.88
C ASP A 498 -0.47 -16.65 -39.62
N ALA A 499 0.58 -15.83 -39.63
CA ALA A 499 1.94 -16.26 -39.34
C ALA A 499 2.08 -16.72 -37.88
N ALA A 500 1.51 -15.98 -36.94
CA ALA A 500 1.52 -16.36 -35.53
C ALA A 500 0.76 -17.66 -35.27
N ALA A 501 -0.40 -17.87 -35.90
CA ALA A 501 -1.13 -19.13 -35.79
C ALA A 501 -0.33 -20.31 -36.38
N ALA A 502 0.33 -20.13 -37.53
CA ALA A 502 1.20 -21.14 -38.12
C ALA A 502 2.35 -21.53 -37.19
N ILE A 503 3.00 -20.54 -36.55
CA ILE A 503 4.07 -20.80 -35.57
C ILE A 503 3.54 -21.62 -34.38
N VAL A 504 2.40 -21.24 -33.81
CA VAL A 504 1.79 -21.97 -32.69
C VAL A 504 1.40 -23.40 -33.07
N LEU A 505 1.04 -23.64 -34.34
CA LEU A 505 0.68 -24.97 -34.85
C LEU A 505 1.89 -25.78 -35.35
N GLY A 506 3.10 -25.21 -35.35
CA GLY A 506 4.31 -25.85 -35.91
C GLY A 506 4.28 -26.01 -37.43
N GLU A 507 3.62 -25.09 -38.14
CA GLU A 507 3.41 -25.13 -39.58
C GLU A 507 4.35 -24.19 -40.34
N PRO A 508 4.51 -24.38 -41.68
CA PRO A 508 5.25 -23.44 -42.50
C PRO A 508 4.71 -22.01 -42.36
N VAL A 509 5.58 -21.09 -41.94
CA VAL A 509 5.19 -19.70 -41.66
C VAL A 509 4.93 -18.96 -42.99
N PRO A 510 3.72 -18.43 -43.23
CA PRO A 510 3.42 -17.62 -44.40
C PRO A 510 4.24 -16.31 -44.39
N ALA A 511 4.55 -15.78 -45.56
CA ALA A 511 5.29 -14.52 -45.69
C ALA A 511 4.56 -13.37 -44.98
N ALA A 512 5.28 -12.62 -44.15
CA ALA A 512 4.71 -11.51 -43.41
C ALA A 512 4.28 -10.37 -44.36
N PRO A 513 3.13 -9.73 -44.14
CA PRO A 513 2.72 -8.55 -44.91
C PRO A 513 3.72 -7.40 -44.69
N THR A 514 3.98 -6.61 -45.74
CA THR A 514 4.89 -5.47 -45.64
C THR A 514 4.27 -4.35 -44.81
N GLU A 515 5.08 -3.49 -44.17
CA GLU A 515 4.62 -2.37 -43.32
C GLU A 515 3.56 -1.45 -43.97
N ARG A 516 3.43 -1.48 -45.30
CA ARG A 516 2.45 -0.69 -46.07
C ARG A 516 1.03 -1.28 -46.09
N ASP A 517 0.84 -2.55 -45.76
CA ASP A 517 -0.45 -3.25 -45.92
C ASP A 517 -1.30 -3.28 -44.64
N VAL A 518 -0.75 -2.78 -43.53
CA VAL A 518 -1.44 -2.74 -42.23
C VAL A 518 -2.11 -1.38 -42.07
N ALA A 519 -3.44 -1.36 -42.03
CA ALA A 519 -4.18 -0.14 -41.67
C ALA A 519 -3.66 0.38 -40.32
N PRO A 520 -3.26 1.66 -40.21
CA PRO A 520 -2.83 2.20 -38.93
C PRO A 520 -3.98 2.04 -37.95
N ILE A 521 -3.76 1.29 -36.87
CA ILE A 521 -4.66 1.29 -35.73
C ILE A 521 -4.77 2.76 -35.31
N ALA A 522 -5.99 3.31 -35.39
CA ALA A 522 -6.23 4.70 -35.04
C ALA A 522 -5.58 4.97 -33.66
N PRO A 523 -4.65 5.94 -33.56
CA PRO A 523 -4.05 6.26 -32.28
C PRO A 523 -5.19 6.65 -31.35
N SER A 524 -5.37 5.88 -30.27
CA SER A 524 -6.46 6.05 -29.34
C SER A 524 -6.38 7.42 -28.68
N ASP A 525 -7.07 8.44 -29.22
CA ASP A 525 -7.31 9.78 -28.67
C ASP A 525 -6.14 10.46 -27.93
N GLY A 526 -4.90 10.06 -28.25
CA GLY A 526 -3.75 10.30 -27.39
C GLY A 526 -3.22 11.71 -27.61
N THR A 527 -2.96 12.09 -28.85
CA THR A 527 -2.24 13.33 -29.19
C THR A 527 -3.15 14.56 -29.16
N ILE A 528 -4.38 14.46 -29.71
CA ILE A 528 -5.38 15.54 -29.65
C ILE A 528 -5.94 15.67 -28.22
N GLY A 529 -6.06 14.56 -27.50
CA GLY A 529 -6.41 14.53 -26.07
C GLY A 529 -5.32 15.13 -25.19
N LEU A 530 -4.05 14.83 -25.44
CA LEU A 530 -2.90 15.35 -24.69
C LEU A 530 -2.73 16.86 -24.88
N ALA A 531 -2.89 17.39 -26.09
CA ALA A 531 -2.87 18.84 -26.33
C ALA A 531 -3.99 19.57 -25.57
N ARG A 532 -5.20 18.97 -25.48
CA ARG A 532 -6.33 19.51 -24.72
C ARG A 532 -6.19 19.31 -23.20
N ARG A 533 -5.50 18.25 -22.75
CA ARG A 533 -5.26 17.89 -21.34
C ARG A 533 -4.11 18.68 -20.73
N LEU A 534 -3.00 18.87 -21.46
CA LEU A 534 -1.84 19.66 -21.02
C LEU A 534 -2.15 21.16 -20.87
N LEU A 535 -3.11 21.67 -21.65
CA LEU A 535 -3.49 23.09 -21.60
C LEU A 535 -4.53 23.44 -20.51
N GLY A 536 -5.18 22.46 -19.85
CA GLY A 536 -6.45 22.71 -19.13
C GLY A 536 -6.49 22.56 -17.60
N GLY A 537 -5.50 21.94 -16.94
CA GLY A 537 -5.60 21.56 -15.52
C GLY A 537 -4.72 22.36 -14.55
N ALA A 538 -3.41 22.17 -14.65
CA ALA A 538 -2.42 22.75 -13.72
C ALA A 538 -2.38 24.28 -13.77
N ASN A 539 -2.56 24.86 -14.96
CA ASN A 539 -2.63 26.30 -15.15
C ASN A 539 -3.84 26.92 -14.45
N ALA A 540 -4.99 26.22 -14.46
CA ALA A 540 -6.20 26.72 -13.83
C ALA A 540 -6.08 26.78 -12.30
N GLN A 541 -5.35 25.84 -11.66
CA GLN A 541 -5.13 25.87 -10.21
C GLN A 541 -4.12 26.92 -9.77
N LEU A 542 -3.00 27.09 -10.49
CA LEU A 542 -2.03 28.16 -10.23
C LEU A 542 -2.66 29.54 -10.46
N VAL A 543 -3.48 29.70 -11.50
CA VAL A 543 -4.26 30.91 -11.75
C VAL A 543 -5.30 31.13 -10.63
N ARG A 544 -6.05 30.11 -10.20
CA ARG A 544 -7.00 30.23 -9.09
C ARG A 544 -6.32 30.61 -7.77
N HIS A 545 -5.19 29.98 -7.41
CA HIS A 545 -4.43 30.31 -6.20
C HIS A 545 -3.82 31.70 -6.28
N GLY A 546 -3.22 32.06 -7.41
CA GLY A 546 -2.67 33.38 -7.64
C GLY A 546 -3.74 34.47 -7.55
N VAL A 547 -4.92 34.25 -8.14
CA VAL A 547 -6.07 35.16 -8.05
C VAL A 547 -6.62 35.24 -6.62
N LEU A 548 -6.80 34.11 -5.92
CA LEU A 548 -7.31 34.09 -4.54
C LEU A 548 -6.35 34.76 -3.55
N ALA A 549 -5.05 34.53 -3.67
CA ALA A 549 -4.03 35.17 -2.83
C ALA A 549 -3.92 36.67 -3.13
N LEU A 550 -4.00 37.06 -4.39
CA LEU A 550 -4.01 38.46 -4.81
C LEU A 550 -5.27 39.17 -4.28
N VAL A 551 -6.44 38.58 -4.47
CA VAL A 551 -7.72 39.12 -3.98
C VAL A 551 -7.71 39.18 -2.45
N GLY A 552 -7.32 38.11 -1.76
CA GLY A 552 -7.23 38.07 -0.29
C GLY A 552 -6.22 39.08 0.28
N GLY A 553 -5.05 39.22 -0.35
CA GLY A 553 -4.05 40.22 0.00
C GLY A 553 -4.55 41.65 -0.19
N LEU A 554 -5.19 41.94 -1.32
CA LEU A 554 -5.79 43.24 -1.59
C LEU A 554 -6.98 43.55 -0.66
N LEU A 555 -7.83 42.57 -0.35
CA LEU A 555 -8.92 42.74 0.64
C LEU A 555 -8.36 43.04 2.03
N LEU A 556 -7.28 42.37 2.45
CA LEU A 556 -6.59 42.67 3.71
C LEU A 556 -5.95 44.06 3.70
N LEU A 557 -5.40 44.52 2.57
CA LEU A 557 -4.83 45.87 2.48
C LEU A 557 -5.93 46.96 2.44
N LEU A 558 -7.05 46.71 1.77
CA LEU A 558 -8.03 47.73 1.40
C LEU A 558 -9.29 47.77 2.28
N LEU A 559 -9.75 46.63 2.83
CA LEU A 559 -11.00 46.57 3.61
C LEU A 559 -10.74 46.55 5.12
N PRO A 560 -11.48 47.36 5.92
CA PRO A 560 -11.38 47.38 7.37
C PRO A 560 -12.02 46.13 7.99
N VAL A 561 -11.42 44.95 7.79
CA VAL A 561 -11.87 43.70 8.38
C VAL A 561 -11.29 43.58 9.79
N THR A 562 -12.17 43.59 10.79
CA THR A 562 -11.82 43.24 12.18
C THR A 562 -11.71 41.72 12.30
N LEU A 563 -10.55 41.16 11.97
CA LEU A 563 -10.29 39.75 12.21
C LEU A 563 -10.31 39.46 13.72
N PRO A 564 -11.01 38.41 14.19
CA PRO A 564 -10.97 38.01 15.58
C PRO A 564 -9.53 37.72 15.95
N VAL A 565 -9.00 38.48 16.91
CA VAL A 565 -7.63 38.37 17.43
C VAL A 565 -7.20 36.92 17.65
N ARG A 566 -8.11 36.06 18.10
CA ARG A 566 -7.86 34.63 18.33
C ARG A 566 -7.37 33.92 17.08
N VAL A 567 -7.95 34.18 15.91
CA VAL A 567 -7.55 33.53 14.64
C VAL A 567 -6.10 33.88 14.28
N VAL A 568 -5.70 35.12 14.56
CA VAL A 568 -4.35 35.60 14.34
C VAL A 568 -3.36 34.99 15.34
N VAL A 569 -3.74 34.90 16.61
CA VAL A 569 -2.93 34.25 17.67
C VAL A 569 -2.70 32.78 17.36
N TRP A 570 -3.73 32.04 16.96
CA TRP A 570 -3.62 30.63 16.56
C TRP A 570 -2.75 30.45 15.31
N GLY A 571 -2.92 31.30 14.28
CA GLY A 571 -2.07 31.26 13.10
C GLY A 571 -0.59 31.52 13.41
N PHE A 572 -0.30 32.45 14.32
CA PHE A 572 1.06 32.74 14.75
C PHE A 572 1.66 31.63 15.64
N ALA A 573 0.87 31.01 16.51
CA ALA A 573 1.30 29.87 17.32
C ALA A 573 1.69 28.65 16.46
N VAL A 574 0.91 28.37 15.41
CA VAL A 574 1.24 27.32 14.42
C VAL A 574 2.55 27.64 13.69
N TRP A 575 2.75 28.90 13.32
CA TRP A 575 3.99 29.32 12.67
C TRP A 575 5.22 29.18 13.59
N LEU A 576 5.13 29.61 14.85
CA LEU A 576 6.21 29.44 15.84
C LEU A 576 6.53 27.97 16.11
N LEU A 577 5.52 27.09 16.08
CA LEU A 577 5.72 25.65 16.24
C LEU A 577 6.53 25.07 15.06
N ILE A 578 6.23 25.50 13.84
CA ILE A 578 6.98 25.09 12.64
C ILE A 578 8.41 25.62 12.70
N GLU A 579 8.61 26.88 13.09
CA GLU A 579 9.94 27.49 13.26
C GLU A 579 10.76 26.79 14.35
N ALA A 580 10.14 26.44 15.48
CA ALA A 580 10.78 25.70 16.57
C ALA A 580 11.29 24.33 16.10
N ILE A 581 10.47 23.58 15.35
CA ILE A 581 10.86 22.27 14.81
C ILE A 581 12.03 22.42 13.84
N GLN A 582 11.95 23.37 12.91
CA GLN A 582 13.00 23.58 11.90
C GLN A 582 14.33 24.00 12.54
N THR A 583 14.31 24.88 13.54
CA THR A 583 15.52 25.38 14.22
C THR A 583 16.16 24.33 15.13
N ILE A 584 15.36 23.48 15.80
CA ILE A 584 15.87 22.35 16.60
C ILE A 584 16.50 21.30 15.69
N VAL A 585 15.86 20.94 14.56
CA VAL A 585 16.42 20.01 13.57
C VAL A 585 17.71 20.58 12.97
N GLY A 586 17.74 21.88 12.65
CA GLY A 586 18.93 22.59 12.20
C GLY A 586 20.07 22.56 13.23
N ALA A 587 19.77 22.73 14.53
CA ALA A 587 20.74 22.64 15.60
C ALA A 587 21.37 21.24 15.72
N VAL A 588 20.58 20.18 15.53
CA VAL A 588 21.09 18.79 15.50
C VAL A 588 22.03 18.58 14.32
N GLY A 589 21.73 19.16 13.15
CA GLY A 589 22.62 19.16 11.99
C GLY A 589 23.93 19.91 12.25
N LEU A 590 23.87 21.11 12.83
CA LEU A 590 25.03 21.96 13.13
C LEU A 590 25.94 21.39 14.23
N ARG A 591 25.38 20.63 15.20
CA ARG A 591 26.16 19.93 16.24
C ARG A 591 27.14 18.93 15.64
N ARG A 592 26.81 18.30 14.50
CA ARG A 592 27.70 17.39 13.78
C ARG A 592 28.85 18.11 13.06
N GLY A 593 28.72 19.42 12.83
CA GLY A 593 29.71 20.26 12.13
C GLY A 593 30.54 21.19 13.04
N GLY A 594 30.39 21.11 14.36
CA GLY A 594 31.28 21.79 15.32
C GLY A 594 31.08 23.30 15.52
N ALA A 595 30.00 23.92 15.02
CA ALA A 595 29.79 25.37 15.18
C ALA A 595 28.34 25.75 15.54
N GLY A 596 28.20 26.72 16.46
CA GLY A 596 26.99 27.57 16.64
C GLY A 596 25.69 26.90 17.11
N TRP A 597 25.64 25.58 17.30
CA TRP A 597 24.39 24.84 17.54
C TRP A 597 23.62 25.24 18.80
N LEU A 598 24.32 25.74 19.83
CA LEU A 598 23.69 26.14 21.10
C LEU A 598 22.71 27.30 20.91
N ALA A 599 23.05 28.27 20.04
CA ALA A 599 22.18 29.41 19.76
C ALA A 599 20.91 28.99 19.00
N TRP A 600 21.04 28.07 18.05
CA TRP A 600 19.91 27.53 17.29
C TRP A 600 18.99 26.67 18.14
N LEU A 601 19.54 25.87 19.05
CA LEU A 601 18.76 25.09 20.00
C LEU A 601 18.00 26.01 20.97
N LEU A 602 18.64 27.09 21.45
CA LEU A 602 18.02 28.06 22.33
C LEU A 602 16.86 28.80 21.63
N ILE A 603 17.05 29.21 20.37
CA ILE A 603 16.00 29.85 19.55
C ILE A 603 14.80 28.90 19.41
N GLY A 604 15.03 27.63 19.08
CA GLY A 604 13.97 26.65 18.93
C GLY A 604 13.23 26.34 20.24
N ALA A 605 13.96 26.21 21.35
CA ALA A 605 13.37 25.98 22.67
C ALA A 605 12.51 27.17 23.14
N VAL A 606 12.98 28.40 22.92
CA VAL A 606 12.22 29.62 23.23
C VAL A 606 10.98 29.71 22.35
N SER A 607 11.09 29.43 21.04
CA SER A 607 9.95 29.46 20.12
C SER A 607 8.88 28.43 20.48
N LEU A 608 9.29 27.23 20.93
CA LEU A 608 8.38 26.18 21.40
C LEU A 608 7.68 26.58 22.71
N LEU A 609 8.41 27.16 23.67
CA LEU A 609 7.85 27.67 24.92
C LEU A 609 6.82 28.77 24.65
N PHE A 610 7.11 29.69 23.72
CA PHE A 610 6.20 30.76 23.33
C PHE A 610 4.96 30.24 22.59
N ALA A 611 5.11 29.26 21.70
CA ALA A 611 3.96 28.61 21.06
C ALA A 611 3.04 27.97 22.11
N GLY A 612 3.60 27.28 23.11
CA GLY A 612 2.83 26.71 24.23
C GLY A 612 2.12 27.76 25.08
N LEU A 613 2.80 28.87 25.42
CA LEU A 613 2.22 29.98 26.18
C LEU A 613 1.06 30.66 25.44
N LEU A 614 1.15 30.81 24.11
CA LEU A 614 0.09 31.42 23.28
C LEU A 614 -1.16 30.54 23.17
N VAL A 615 -1.02 29.23 23.29
CA VAL A 615 -2.14 28.26 23.25
C VAL A 615 -2.91 28.23 24.58
N VAL A 616 -2.27 28.59 25.70
CA VAL A 616 -2.81 28.36 27.05
C VAL A 616 -3.57 29.56 27.66
N GLN A 617 -3.41 30.79 27.16
CA GLN A 617 -3.97 32.00 27.80
C GLN A 617 -4.81 32.83 26.83
N ASP A 618 -6.11 33.04 27.10
CA ASP A 618 -7.09 33.49 26.10
C ASP A 618 -7.44 35.01 26.15
N ALA A 619 -6.82 35.79 27.05
CA ALA A 619 -7.05 37.25 27.17
C ALA A 619 -5.77 38.08 27.44
N LEU A 620 -4.76 37.52 28.11
CA LEU A 620 -3.41 38.09 28.18
C LEU A 620 -2.63 37.93 26.86
N ALA A 621 -3.11 37.08 25.94
CA ALA A 621 -2.44 36.71 24.70
C ALA A 621 -2.00 37.90 23.84
N VAL A 622 -2.82 38.94 23.69
CA VAL A 622 -2.48 40.07 22.80
C VAL A 622 -1.40 40.93 23.41
N GLY A 623 -1.52 41.23 24.70
CA GLY A 623 -0.51 41.99 25.42
C GLY A 623 0.80 41.22 25.46
N VAL A 624 0.76 39.95 25.87
CA VAL A 624 1.93 39.07 25.94
C VAL A 624 2.53 38.83 24.56
N LEU A 625 1.74 38.60 23.51
CA LEU A 625 2.22 38.45 22.13
C LEU A 625 2.83 39.75 21.59
N THR A 626 2.21 40.91 21.89
CA THR A 626 2.75 42.22 21.48
C THR A 626 4.08 42.49 22.17
N TRP A 627 4.18 42.22 23.48
CA TRP A 627 5.42 42.36 24.23
C TRP A 627 6.48 41.31 23.84
N ALA A 628 6.07 40.09 23.48
CA ALA A 628 6.97 39.03 23.01
C ALA A 628 7.53 39.34 21.62
N LEU A 629 6.69 39.75 20.68
CA LEU A 629 7.08 40.20 19.34
C LEU A 629 7.96 41.46 19.44
N ALA A 630 7.63 42.37 20.35
CA ALA A 630 8.46 43.54 20.64
C ALA A 630 9.85 43.13 21.15
N GLY A 631 9.92 42.27 22.16
CA GLY A 631 11.18 41.75 22.72
C GLY A 631 12.01 41.00 21.69
N TRP A 632 11.38 40.14 20.89
CA TRP A 632 12.05 39.41 19.81
C TRP A 632 12.58 40.34 18.72
N ALA A 633 11.78 41.30 18.26
CA ALA A 633 12.20 42.28 17.25
C ALA A 633 13.36 43.15 17.74
N LEU A 634 13.37 43.49 19.05
CA LEU A 634 14.49 44.18 19.68
C LEU A 634 15.77 43.35 19.69
N VAL A 635 15.68 42.08 20.14
CA VAL A 635 16.83 41.17 20.18
C VAL A 635 17.36 40.90 18.77
N ARG A 636 16.48 40.69 17.79
CA ARG A 636 16.86 40.46 16.40
C ARG A 636 17.49 41.70 15.77
N GLY A 637 16.91 42.87 16.00
CA GLY A 637 17.43 44.15 15.51
C GLY A 637 18.82 44.46 16.05
N ALA A 638 19.01 44.29 17.36
CA ALA A 638 20.32 44.42 18.01
C ALA A 638 21.34 43.40 17.46
N SER A 639 20.92 42.15 17.24
CA SER A 639 21.78 41.10 16.70
C SER A 639 22.20 41.39 15.24
N ALA A 640 21.30 41.89 14.41
CA ALA A 640 21.58 42.27 13.03
C ALA A 640 22.53 43.48 12.94
N LEU A 641 22.34 44.50 13.79
CA LEU A 641 23.27 45.64 13.87
C LEU A 641 24.64 45.23 14.39
N PHE A 642 24.70 44.34 15.38
CA PHE A 642 25.96 43.80 15.88
C PHE A 642 26.71 43.01 14.81
N ALA A 643 26.00 42.18 14.03
CA ALA A 643 26.56 41.48 12.89
C ALA A 643 27.07 42.44 11.80
N ALA A 644 26.33 43.51 11.48
CA ALA A 644 26.73 44.55 10.54
C ALA A 644 27.94 45.38 11.00
N TRP A 645 28.15 45.49 12.32
CA TRP A 645 29.30 46.16 12.92
C TRP A 645 30.55 45.25 12.90
N LYS A 646 30.39 43.96 13.21
CA LYS A 646 31.51 42.99 13.31
C LYS A 646 32.01 42.47 11.96
N ALA A 647 31.23 42.61 10.88
CA ALA A 647 31.58 42.13 9.54
C ALA A 647 31.76 43.28 8.52
N PRO A 648 32.84 44.09 8.61
CA PRO A 648 33.04 45.26 7.74
C PRO A 648 33.40 44.93 6.28
N ARG A 649 33.58 43.66 5.89
CA ARG A 649 34.17 43.25 4.59
C ARG A 649 33.25 42.54 3.61
N VAL A 650 31.93 42.45 3.85
CA VAL A 650 30.99 41.83 2.89
C VAL A 650 30.26 42.92 2.09
N PRO A 651 30.58 43.14 0.80
CA PRO A 651 29.91 44.15 -0.02
C PRO A 651 28.44 43.77 -0.25
N GLY A 652 27.54 44.74 -0.20
CA GLY A 652 26.10 44.58 -0.51
C GLY A 652 25.21 44.15 0.66
N HIS A 653 25.70 43.36 1.62
CA HIS A 653 24.87 42.85 2.73
C HIS A 653 24.85 43.74 3.97
N ARG A 654 25.85 44.61 4.16
CA ARG A 654 25.95 45.49 5.34
C ARG A 654 24.83 46.52 5.40
N ALA A 655 24.54 47.19 4.28
CA ALA A 655 23.46 48.18 4.21
C ALA A 655 22.10 47.54 4.51
N TRP A 656 21.91 46.29 4.04
CA TRP A 656 20.69 45.53 4.27
C TRP A 656 20.54 45.10 5.74
N LEU A 657 21.61 44.59 6.37
CA LEU A 657 21.61 44.23 7.79
C LEU A 657 21.42 45.45 8.71
N VAL A 658 21.96 46.62 8.32
CA VAL A 658 21.71 47.88 9.03
C VAL A 658 20.26 48.31 8.88
N ALA A 659 19.71 48.26 7.66
CA ALA A 659 18.31 48.60 7.42
C ALA A 659 17.34 47.65 8.14
N GLU A 660 17.58 46.34 8.09
CA GLU A 660 16.82 45.32 8.83
C GLU A 660 16.92 45.57 10.34
N GLY A 661 18.13 45.83 10.84
CA GLY A 661 18.39 46.10 12.25
C GLY A 661 17.64 47.31 12.79
N ILE A 662 17.70 48.45 12.08
CA ILE A 662 16.98 49.67 12.44
C ILE A 662 15.46 49.46 12.37
N LEU A 663 14.97 48.80 11.32
CA LEU A 663 13.53 48.55 11.13
C LEU A 663 12.98 47.62 12.22
N ALA A 664 13.70 46.55 12.56
CA ALA A 664 13.30 45.61 13.61
C ALA A 664 13.29 46.27 14.99
N LEU A 665 14.28 47.13 15.30
CA LEU A 665 14.27 47.93 16.53
C LEU A 665 13.08 48.90 16.57
N ALA A 666 12.81 49.61 15.47
CA ALA A 666 11.68 50.54 15.38
C ALA A 666 10.34 49.82 15.57
N VAL A 667 10.16 48.66 14.92
CA VAL A 667 8.97 47.81 15.10
C VAL A 667 8.85 47.31 16.54
N GLY A 668 9.97 46.90 17.15
CA GLY A 668 10.01 46.44 18.54
C GLY A 668 9.62 47.51 19.56
N VAL A 669 9.98 48.77 19.33
CA VAL A 669 9.59 49.91 20.19
C VAL A 669 8.16 50.38 19.93
N LEU A 670 7.70 50.36 18.67
CA LEU A 670 6.38 50.87 18.28
C LEU A 670 5.24 49.89 18.59
N LEU A 671 5.50 48.58 18.62
CA LEU A 671 4.49 47.55 18.93
C LEU A 671 3.78 47.78 20.28
N PRO A 672 4.50 48.00 21.41
CA PRO A 672 3.89 48.17 22.73
C PRO A 672 3.46 49.61 23.04
N THR A 673 3.99 50.61 22.33
CA THR A 673 3.80 52.04 22.69
C THR A 673 2.61 52.69 22.00
N VAL A 674 2.09 52.12 20.91
CA VAL A 674 0.96 52.70 20.16
C VAL A 674 -0.24 51.73 20.15
N PRO A 675 -1.31 52.01 20.91
CA PRO A 675 -2.51 51.17 20.95
C PRO A 675 -3.10 50.94 19.54
N GLY A 676 -3.28 49.67 19.18
CA GLY A 676 -3.81 49.27 17.87
C GLY A 676 -2.82 49.37 16.70
N PHE A 677 -1.54 49.73 16.93
CA PHE A 677 -0.50 49.69 15.89
C PHE A 677 -0.12 48.26 15.52
N GLY A 678 0.03 47.35 16.49
CA GLY A 678 0.36 45.94 16.23
C GLY A 678 -0.67 45.22 15.35
N ALA A 679 -1.97 45.42 15.61
CA ALA A 679 -3.05 44.82 14.81
C ALA A 679 -3.10 45.40 13.38
N ARG A 680 -2.84 46.71 13.22
CA ARG A 680 -2.76 47.36 11.91
C ARG A 680 -1.51 46.91 11.15
N LEU A 681 -0.35 46.92 11.78
CA LEU A 681 0.93 46.52 11.17
C LEU A 681 0.88 45.07 10.68
N LEU A 682 0.31 44.16 11.47
CA LEU A 682 0.19 42.76 11.09
C LEU A 682 -0.75 42.56 9.89
N ARG A 683 -1.83 43.33 9.82
CA ARG A 683 -2.73 43.37 8.66
C ARG A 683 -2.01 43.87 7.39
N TRP A 684 -1.23 44.94 7.50
CA TRP A 684 -0.47 45.49 6.37
C TRP A 684 0.62 44.53 5.88
N VAL A 685 1.36 43.91 6.81
CA VAL A 685 2.42 42.93 6.48
C VAL A 685 1.83 41.68 5.84
N LEU A 686 0.76 41.11 6.40
CA LEU A 686 0.11 39.92 5.84
C LEU A 686 -0.56 40.21 4.49
N GLY A 687 -1.21 41.37 4.36
CA GLY A 687 -1.82 41.82 3.11
C GLY A 687 -0.77 42.05 2.00
N ALA A 688 0.36 42.69 2.33
CA ALA A 688 1.45 42.90 1.38
C ALA A 688 2.10 41.57 0.94
N TYR A 689 2.30 40.65 1.87
CA TYR A 689 2.84 39.33 1.59
C TYR A 689 1.94 38.50 0.65
N LEU A 690 0.64 38.42 0.95
CA LEU A 690 -0.32 37.67 0.12
C LEU A 690 -0.46 38.29 -1.28
N THR A 691 -0.43 39.61 -1.37
CA THR A 691 -0.46 40.34 -2.66
C THR A 691 0.79 40.01 -3.49
N ALA A 692 1.98 40.12 -2.90
CA ALA A 692 3.24 39.81 -3.58
C ALA A 692 3.33 38.32 -3.98
N SER A 693 2.85 37.43 -3.12
CA SER A 693 2.77 36.00 -3.40
C SER A 693 1.81 35.70 -4.55
N GLY A 694 0.61 36.29 -4.56
CA GLY A 694 -0.36 36.14 -5.65
C GLY A 694 0.18 36.61 -7.01
N VAL A 695 0.87 37.76 -7.05
CA VAL A 695 1.52 38.27 -8.28
C VAL A 695 2.62 37.32 -8.75
N ALA A 696 3.47 36.83 -7.85
CA ALA A 696 4.54 35.89 -8.19
C ALA A 696 3.99 34.57 -8.74
N THR A 697 2.94 34.02 -8.12
CA THR A 697 2.29 32.78 -8.58
C THR A 697 1.66 32.95 -9.96
N LEU A 698 1.03 34.09 -10.25
CA LEU A 698 0.48 34.38 -11.58
C LEU A 698 1.58 34.55 -12.65
N ALA A 699 2.70 35.17 -12.30
CA ALA A 699 3.86 35.29 -13.19
C ALA A 699 4.49 33.93 -13.51
N ILE A 700 4.55 33.02 -12.53
CA ILE A 700 5.01 31.63 -12.71
C ILE A 700 4.03 30.85 -13.60
N ALA A 701 2.71 30.99 -13.39
CA ALA A 701 1.71 30.34 -14.25
C ALA A 701 1.87 30.77 -15.72
N TRP A 702 2.09 32.07 -15.94
CA TRP A 702 2.31 32.63 -17.27
C TRP A 702 3.62 32.16 -17.92
N SER A 703 4.72 32.06 -17.15
CA SER A 703 6.01 31.60 -17.67
C SER A 703 5.99 30.10 -18.02
N VAL A 704 5.32 29.29 -17.21
CA VAL A 704 5.09 27.85 -17.47
C VAL A 704 4.25 27.67 -18.73
N HIS A 705 3.16 28.43 -18.88
CA HIS A 705 2.34 28.41 -20.09
C HIS A 705 3.17 28.66 -21.36
N ARG A 706 4.03 29.69 -21.32
CA ARG A 706 4.88 30.07 -22.46
C ARG A 706 5.94 29.01 -22.77
N ALA A 707 6.50 28.37 -21.76
CA ALA A 707 7.48 27.29 -21.91
C ALA A 707 6.86 26.00 -22.48
N THR A 708 5.62 25.67 -22.07
CA THR A 708 4.86 24.54 -22.59
C THR A 708 4.47 24.78 -24.06
N VAL A 709 3.98 25.97 -24.40
CA VAL A 709 3.67 26.33 -25.79
C VAL A 709 4.91 26.25 -26.69
N ARG A 710 6.10 26.64 -26.21
CA ARG A 710 7.36 26.44 -26.95
C ARG A 710 7.68 24.96 -27.16
N ARG A 711 7.62 24.15 -26.10
CA ARG A 711 7.96 22.71 -26.17
C ARG A 711 7.02 21.93 -27.08
N VAL A 712 5.73 22.23 -27.05
CA VAL A 712 4.74 21.63 -27.97
C VAL A 712 5.03 22.02 -29.41
N ARG A 713 5.43 23.27 -29.66
CA ARG A 713 5.81 23.73 -31.01
C ARG A 713 7.05 23.01 -31.52
N THR A 714 8.10 22.93 -30.71
CA THR A 714 9.32 22.19 -31.04
C THR A 714 9.05 20.70 -31.31
N TYR A 715 8.20 20.06 -30.50
CA TYR A 715 7.82 18.66 -30.72
C TYR A 715 7.03 18.44 -32.02
N LEU A 716 6.14 19.36 -32.38
CA LEU A 716 5.37 19.30 -33.63
C LEU A 716 6.19 19.69 -34.87
N ASP A 717 7.31 20.39 -34.70
CA ASP A 717 8.22 20.75 -35.80
C ASP A 717 9.30 19.66 -36.03
N ASP A 718 9.54 18.78 -35.04
CA ASP A 718 10.50 17.65 -35.09
C ASP A 718 9.84 16.27 -35.39
N THR A 719 8.53 16.24 -35.66
CA THR A 719 7.78 15.07 -36.17
C THR A 719 7.19 15.36 -37.53
#